data_AF-A0A6J8BSK1-F1
#
_entry.id   AF-A0A6J8BSK1-F1
#
_cell.length_a   1.000
_cell.length_b   1.000
_cell.length_c   1.000
_cell.angle_alpha   90.00
_cell.angle_beta   90.00
_cell.angle_gamma   90.00
#
_symmetry.space_group_name_H-M   'P 1'
#
loop_
_entity.id
_entity.type
_entity.pdbx_description
1 polymer ?
#
loop_
_entity_poly.entity_id
_entity_poly.type
_entity_poly.pdbx_seq_one_letter_code
_entity_poly.pdbx_strand_id
1 'polypeptide(L)'
;MTLLEITIDQLKKQVNQLTIVGQSLDHRMESQRSKIVGRLITDQQLIGTVTKTYIIVGNTIDQLSDCWQKSNDLQDRASYLYLRGAFYLADHKAIEALGDLTRLAEIDISLVPELMVKQAYQKIPEDEKYDILMRPGIQHLSELLHLESDGSQSPKVHHKFEEPVKLPEHDLNFEEFSRFVSMLEMTQDMETVMRLFQALELNQHNGYDKVDIGTFETFNHCYQENLEQCLKVEESILDHEEYVLKLSLLCKTDVGSGRIVLTNKRLLFMKDGSMECTEVTKIRDIVLIEQKQLKSFFKTIDVLRIHKKDDAKFTAWLKDERDHWFILLQELWAGKVVSIKTKDIMAANKAANNVQLVDAFLRSSQDQETTHHENAMQAVKELCFYTRCMKEKRHELPRETLETLVNRIDPCSGESLRQTVQSLLYTPGDPQQDVLPRLWCGMGDGKIKIFDAMAWNLESHFIQTKTAVMCLADVGGKQIWAGSYYIYIIDVHTLRCNRAPLTDHADSVVSIVVVNDGRYVYTASADGDILKWDVQTITVVDKCSEKIKDLRRLKFCNGFLWCGTKVAGYRIDLSMNLLQKYPVIVQRSSQADISREVSPEIDSFHISESGEIWAGYRRSGIILIWDSTQGKLKEIIEIQKCEGISSIVQQEQKVWVGSKDGTIHIINTETRKVVKRLQAHDDAVRALCCAENRYIISGAGSRDGRIAMWSSTDTKTDSGKFILDE
;
A
#
# COMPACT_ATOMS: atom_id res chain seq x y z
N MET A 1 -23.00 -0.09 10.04
CA MET A 1 -24.18 0.80 10.16
C MET A 1 -25.34 0.04 10.80
N THR A 2 -26.59 0.27 10.38
CA THR A 2 -27.88 -0.17 10.97
C THR A 2 -28.11 -1.67 11.17
N LEU A 3 -27.09 -2.51 10.97
CA LEU A 3 -27.10 -3.95 11.25
C LEU A 3 -25.90 -4.45 12.05
N LEU A 4 -24.87 -3.63 12.26
CA LEU A 4 -23.89 -3.86 13.32
C LEU A 4 -24.54 -3.51 14.67
N GLU A 5 -25.29 -2.40 14.69
CA GLU A 5 -26.19 -2.00 15.78
C GLU A 5 -27.36 -2.98 16.03
N ILE A 6 -27.89 -3.65 15.00
CA ILE A 6 -29.08 -4.52 15.15
C ILE A 6 -28.73 -6.01 15.31
N THR A 7 -27.69 -6.54 14.65
CA THR A 7 -27.35 -7.97 14.78
C THR A 7 -26.65 -8.26 16.10
N ILE A 8 -25.77 -7.39 16.60
CA ILE A 8 -25.19 -7.56 17.95
C ILE A 8 -26.28 -7.42 19.03
N ASP A 9 -27.30 -6.58 18.84
CA ASP A 9 -28.39 -6.44 19.81
C ASP A 9 -29.48 -7.54 19.71
N GLN A 10 -29.59 -8.25 18.57
CA GLN A 10 -30.40 -9.48 18.50
C GLN A 10 -29.62 -10.77 18.84
N LEU A 11 -28.29 -10.78 18.75
CA LEU A 11 -27.42 -11.69 19.52
C LEU A 11 -27.72 -11.53 21.03
N LYS A 12 -27.82 -10.29 21.52
CA LYS A 12 -28.27 -9.97 22.90
C LYS A 12 -29.77 -10.29 23.17
N LYS A 13 -30.56 -10.75 22.20
CA LYS A 13 -31.94 -11.26 22.44
C LYS A 13 -32.06 -12.78 22.40
N GLN A 14 -31.45 -13.46 21.42
CA GLN A 14 -31.64 -14.91 21.26
C GLN A 14 -30.79 -15.73 22.23
N VAL A 15 -29.48 -15.52 22.25
CA VAL A 15 -28.56 -16.34 23.08
C VAL A 15 -28.69 -15.95 24.55
N ASN A 16 -28.79 -14.64 24.81
CA ASN A 16 -28.81 -14.03 26.15
C ASN A 16 -29.67 -14.81 27.16
N GLN A 17 -30.98 -14.94 26.94
CA GLN A 17 -31.89 -15.52 27.94
C GLN A 17 -32.14 -17.04 27.82
N LEU A 18 -31.16 -17.75 27.21
CA LEU A 18 -30.72 -19.05 27.74
C LEU A 18 -30.30 -18.94 29.22
N THR A 19 -29.88 -17.75 29.69
CA THR A 19 -29.70 -17.40 31.12
C THR A 19 -30.82 -17.93 32.03
N ILE A 20 -32.06 -17.89 31.55
CA ILE A 20 -33.25 -18.17 32.35
C ILE A 20 -33.64 -19.67 32.32
N VAL A 21 -33.06 -20.47 31.41
CA VAL A 21 -33.37 -21.91 31.32
C VAL A 21 -32.79 -22.70 32.50
N GLY A 22 -31.51 -22.49 32.79
CA GLY A 22 -30.71 -23.48 33.53
C GLY A 22 -30.80 -23.41 35.04
N GLN A 23 -30.27 -22.35 35.64
CA GLN A 23 -29.75 -22.43 37.02
C GLN A 23 -30.64 -21.79 38.09
N SER A 24 -31.86 -21.35 37.76
CA SER A 24 -32.90 -21.10 38.79
C SER A 24 -33.59 -22.38 39.28
N LEU A 25 -33.23 -23.55 38.73
CA LEU A 25 -33.79 -24.86 39.10
C LEU A 25 -33.15 -25.47 40.37
N ASP A 26 -32.01 -24.93 40.82
CA ASP A 26 -31.03 -25.78 41.51
C ASP A 26 -31.34 -26.11 42.99
N HIS A 27 -32.10 -25.28 43.75
CA HIS A 27 -32.31 -25.63 45.17
C HIS A 27 -33.50 -25.07 46.01
N ARG A 28 -34.31 -24.09 45.58
CA ARG A 28 -35.39 -23.52 46.43
C ARG A 28 -36.67 -23.14 45.66
N MET A 29 -37.81 -23.22 46.35
CA MET A 29 -39.18 -23.17 45.80
C MET A 29 -39.46 -24.37 44.87
N GLU A 30 -39.84 -25.55 45.37
CA GLU A 30 -40.73 -25.83 46.52
C GLU A 30 -42.16 -25.25 46.32
N SER A 31 -43.17 -25.86 46.94
CA SER A 31 -44.58 -25.45 46.94
C SER A 31 -45.42 -25.65 45.64
N GLN A 32 -44.99 -25.25 44.43
CA GLN A 32 -45.95 -25.13 43.30
C GLN A 32 -45.56 -25.78 41.94
N ARG A 33 -45.97 -27.03 41.73
CA ARG A 33 -47.08 -27.41 40.79
C ARG A 33 -47.23 -28.93 40.59
N SER A 34 -47.94 -29.58 41.51
CA SER A 34 -48.54 -30.91 41.30
C SER A 34 -49.71 -30.93 40.29
N LYS A 35 -49.78 -29.95 39.37
CA LYS A 35 -50.99 -29.57 38.62
C LYS A 35 -50.79 -29.13 37.17
N ILE A 36 -49.71 -29.56 36.51
CA ILE A 36 -49.73 -29.74 35.05
C ILE A 36 -49.56 -31.24 34.81
N VAL A 37 -50.67 -31.96 34.94
CA VAL A 37 -50.73 -33.42 34.92
C VAL A 37 -50.88 -33.91 33.48
N GLY A 38 -49.78 -34.47 32.96
CA GLY A 38 -49.79 -35.63 32.06
C GLY A 38 -50.25 -35.44 30.61
N ARG A 39 -49.84 -36.43 29.80
CA ARG A 39 -50.14 -36.63 28.37
C ARG A 39 -49.56 -35.59 27.40
N LEU A 40 -48.86 -35.99 26.34
CA LEU A 40 -48.15 -37.25 26.12
C LEU A 40 -47.11 -37.01 25.00
N ILE A 41 -45.83 -36.92 25.38
CA ILE A 41 -44.66 -36.80 24.49
C ILE A 41 -44.93 -35.88 23.28
N THR A 42 -44.92 -34.57 23.54
CA THR A 42 -44.36 -33.66 22.54
C THR A 42 -42.86 -34.00 22.46
N ASP A 43 -42.20 -33.92 21.31
CA ASP A 43 -42.39 -32.92 20.28
C ASP A 43 -42.13 -33.45 18.85
N GLN A 44 -43.19 -33.56 18.02
CA GLN A 44 -43.00 -33.49 16.55
C GLN A 44 -42.53 -32.09 16.12
N GLN A 45 -42.70 -31.08 16.98
CA GLN A 45 -42.01 -29.79 16.86
C GLN A 45 -40.49 -29.95 17.01
N LEU A 46 -39.96 -30.98 17.70
CA LEU A 46 -38.52 -31.23 17.81
C LEU A 46 -37.98 -31.70 16.48
N ILE A 47 -38.67 -32.61 15.80
CA ILE A 47 -38.31 -33.05 14.45
C ILE A 47 -38.33 -31.85 13.50
N GLY A 48 -39.43 -31.08 13.49
CA GLY A 48 -39.53 -29.85 12.68
C GLY A 48 -38.52 -28.75 13.05
N THR A 49 -38.02 -28.72 14.29
CA THR A 49 -37.00 -27.77 14.75
C THR A 49 -35.61 -28.27 14.40
N VAL A 50 -35.22 -29.49 14.79
CA VAL A 50 -33.91 -30.12 14.52
C VAL A 50 -33.62 -30.14 13.01
N THR A 51 -34.58 -30.51 12.17
CA THR A 51 -34.39 -30.48 10.71
C THR A 51 -34.25 -29.05 10.18
N LYS A 52 -34.93 -28.05 10.76
CA LYS A 52 -34.68 -26.63 10.45
C LYS A 52 -33.31 -26.16 10.94
N THR A 53 -32.89 -26.54 12.14
CA THR A 53 -31.61 -26.14 12.74
C THR A 53 -30.44 -26.67 11.92
N TYR A 54 -30.48 -27.92 11.45
CA TYR A 54 -29.46 -28.46 10.55
C TYR A 54 -29.34 -27.66 9.24
N ILE A 55 -30.47 -27.32 8.61
CA ILE A 55 -30.51 -26.49 7.40
C ILE A 55 -29.99 -25.07 7.67
N ILE A 56 -30.29 -24.49 8.84
CA ILE A 56 -29.79 -23.17 9.24
C ILE A 56 -28.28 -23.21 9.49
N VAL A 57 -27.77 -24.22 10.22
CA VAL A 57 -26.33 -24.36 10.50
C VAL A 57 -25.54 -24.53 9.21
N GLY A 58 -25.96 -25.43 8.30
CA GLY A 58 -25.33 -25.59 6.98
C GLY A 58 -25.31 -24.28 6.18
N ASN A 59 -26.48 -23.67 5.96
CA ASN A 59 -26.58 -22.38 5.26
C ASN A 59 -25.76 -21.27 5.93
N THR A 60 -25.53 -21.32 7.24
CA THR A 60 -24.70 -20.34 7.96
C THR A 60 -23.21 -20.64 7.81
N ILE A 61 -22.79 -21.91 7.81
CA ILE A 61 -21.42 -22.32 7.43
C ILE A 61 -21.10 -21.86 6.01
N ASP A 62 -22.07 -22.03 5.10
CA ASP A 62 -21.93 -21.67 3.70
C ASP A 62 -21.90 -20.14 3.55
N GLN A 63 -22.83 -19.40 4.16
CA GLN A 63 -22.80 -17.92 4.16
C GLN A 63 -21.56 -17.34 4.86
N LEU A 64 -21.03 -17.98 5.91
CA LEU A 64 -19.77 -17.57 6.54
C LEU A 64 -18.55 -17.95 5.69
N SER A 65 -18.60 -19.02 4.90
CA SER A 65 -17.58 -19.32 3.90
C SER A 65 -17.62 -18.32 2.75
N ASP A 66 -18.82 -17.95 2.32
CA ASP A 66 -19.08 -16.92 1.31
C ASP A 66 -18.55 -15.56 1.78
N CYS A 67 -18.87 -15.14 3.01
CA CYS A 67 -18.36 -13.90 3.61
C CYS A 67 -16.85 -13.98 3.91
N TRP A 68 -16.30 -15.14 4.29
CA TRP A 68 -14.85 -15.34 4.43
C TRP A 68 -14.12 -15.22 3.09
N GLN A 69 -14.71 -15.70 2.00
CA GLN A 69 -14.13 -15.57 0.66
C GLN A 69 -14.31 -14.15 0.12
N LYS A 70 -15.49 -13.56 0.26
CA LYS A 70 -15.88 -12.27 -0.36
C LYS A 70 -15.43 -11.03 0.42
N SER A 71 -15.41 -11.08 1.75
CA SER A 71 -14.84 -9.98 2.52
C SER A 71 -13.33 -10.04 2.41
N ASN A 72 -12.74 -8.98 1.86
CA ASN A 72 -11.29 -8.87 1.71
C ASN A 72 -10.59 -8.31 2.94
N ASP A 73 -11.34 -7.83 3.93
CA ASP A 73 -10.79 -7.46 5.24
C ASP A 73 -10.33 -8.71 6.01
N LEU A 74 -9.13 -8.63 6.58
CA LEU A 74 -8.53 -9.68 7.40
C LEU A 74 -9.23 -9.84 8.75
N GLN A 75 -9.85 -8.79 9.29
CA GLN A 75 -10.51 -8.84 10.60
C GLN A 75 -11.93 -9.43 10.51
N ASP A 76 -12.68 -9.07 9.46
CA ASP A 76 -13.86 -9.80 8.99
C ASP A 76 -13.48 -11.27 8.70
N ARG A 77 -12.40 -11.54 7.96
CA ARG A 77 -11.96 -12.93 7.67
C ARG A 77 -11.57 -13.72 8.91
N ALA A 78 -10.90 -13.12 9.89
CA ALA A 78 -10.62 -13.77 11.17
C ALA A 78 -11.92 -14.06 11.93
N SER A 79 -12.87 -13.12 11.92
CA SER A 79 -14.20 -13.29 12.51
C SER A 79 -14.99 -14.41 11.81
N TYR A 80 -14.93 -14.53 10.49
CA TYR A 80 -15.58 -15.60 9.74
C TYR A 80 -14.88 -16.95 9.88
N LEU A 81 -13.54 -17.02 10.02
CA LEU A 81 -12.82 -18.25 10.39
C LEU A 81 -13.22 -18.73 11.79
N TYR A 82 -13.27 -17.81 12.75
CA TYR A 82 -13.69 -18.09 14.13
C TYR A 82 -15.13 -18.60 14.16
N LEU A 83 -16.06 -17.88 13.53
CA LEU A 83 -17.47 -18.26 13.45
C LEU A 83 -17.66 -19.59 12.70
N ARG A 84 -17.04 -19.76 11.53
CA ARG A 84 -17.16 -20.99 10.74
C ARG A 84 -16.56 -22.20 11.47
N GLY A 85 -15.41 -22.04 12.12
CA GLY A 85 -14.85 -23.07 13.00
C GLY A 85 -15.81 -23.47 14.13
N ALA A 86 -16.57 -22.51 14.68
CA ALA A 86 -17.59 -22.77 15.71
C ALA A 86 -18.81 -23.51 15.13
N PHE A 87 -19.29 -23.13 13.93
CA PHE A 87 -20.39 -23.84 13.28
C PHE A 87 -19.99 -25.23 12.77
N TYR A 88 -18.77 -25.46 12.27
CA TYR A 88 -18.26 -26.81 11.97
C TYR A 88 -18.23 -27.71 13.22
N LEU A 89 -17.85 -27.16 14.38
CA LEU A 89 -17.88 -27.86 15.67
C LEU A 89 -19.30 -28.22 16.16
N ALA A 90 -20.30 -27.45 15.73
CA ALA A 90 -21.73 -27.71 15.96
C ALA A 90 -22.32 -28.71 14.93
N ASP A 91 -21.78 -28.74 13.71
CA ASP A 91 -22.10 -29.70 12.63
C ASP A 91 -21.25 -30.99 12.70
N HIS A 92 -20.63 -31.26 13.85
CA HIS A 92 -19.79 -32.44 14.16
C HIS A 92 -18.51 -32.63 13.29
N LYS A 93 -18.10 -31.63 12.50
CA LYS A 93 -16.91 -31.64 11.63
C LYS A 93 -15.65 -31.20 12.36
N ALA A 94 -15.09 -32.11 13.17
CA ALA A 94 -14.01 -31.81 14.10
C ALA A 94 -12.64 -31.55 13.44
N ILE A 95 -12.33 -32.22 12.32
CA ILE A 95 -11.03 -32.11 11.64
C ILE A 95 -10.94 -30.80 10.85
N GLU A 96 -12.03 -30.42 10.18
CA GLU A 96 -12.19 -29.16 9.44
C GLU A 96 -12.12 -27.96 10.39
N ALA A 97 -12.78 -28.06 11.55
CA ALA A 97 -12.65 -27.05 12.61
C ALA A 97 -11.18 -26.90 13.05
N LEU A 98 -10.48 -27.99 13.38
CA LEU A 98 -9.06 -27.94 13.76
C LEU A 98 -8.16 -27.33 12.66
N GLY A 99 -8.47 -27.57 11.38
CA GLY A 99 -7.77 -26.97 10.25
C GLY A 99 -7.97 -25.46 10.09
N ASP A 100 -9.19 -24.95 10.26
CA ASP A 100 -9.47 -23.51 10.24
C ASP A 100 -8.88 -22.80 11.48
N LEU A 101 -8.96 -23.43 12.66
CA LEU A 101 -8.36 -22.96 13.92
C LEU A 101 -6.82 -22.99 13.88
N THR A 102 -6.22 -23.81 13.00
CA THR A 102 -4.76 -23.80 12.75
C THR A 102 -4.37 -22.62 11.87
N ARG A 103 -5.08 -22.38 10.76
CA ARG A 103 -4.84 -21.22 9.89
C ARG A 103 -5.12 -19.88 10.59
N LEU A 104 -6.09 -19.84 11.49
CA LEU A 104 -6.37 -18.64 12.31
C LEU A 104 -5.23 -18.33 13.30
N ALA A 105 -4.38 -19.31 13.64
CA ALA A 105 -3.15 -19.09 14.42
C ALA A 105 -1.92 -18.72 13.55
N GLU A 106 -1.98 -18.92 12.23
CA GLU A 106 -0.96 -18.43 11.27
C GLU A 106 -1.21 -16.96 10.85
N ILE A 107 -2.45 -16.49 10.90
CA ILE A 107 -2.84 -15.11 10.54
C ILE A 107 -2.39 -14.11 11.61
N ASP A 108 -2.69 -14.40 12.86
CA ASP A 108 -2.18 -13.69 14.02
C ASP A 108 -2.12 -14.69 15.18
N ILE A 109 -1.11 -14.56 16.04
CA ILE A 109 -1.06 -15.25 17.33
C ILE A 109 -2.05 -14.55 18.29
N SER A 110 -3.33 -14.39 17.89
CA SER A 110 -4.28 -13.50 18.57
C SER A 110 -5.77 -13.91 18.74
N LEU A 111 -6.32 -14.84 17.93
CA LEU A 111 -7.79 -14.87 17.70
C LEU A 111 -8.49 -16.25 17.75
N VAL A 112 -7.88 -17.31 18.28
CA VAL A 112 -8.56 -18.63 18.46
C VAL A 112 -9.08 -18.74 19.93
N PRO A 113 -9.87 -19.77 20.37
CA PRO A 113 -10.36 -19.80 21.77
C PRO A 113 -10.06 -21.06 22.61
N GLU A 114 -10.08 -20.92 23.95
CA GLU A 114 -9.62 -21.94 24.93
C GLU A 114 -10.41 -23.22 25.09
N LEU A 115 -11.61 -23.33 24.52
CA LEU A 115 -12.37 -24.56 24.63
C LEU A 115 -12.66 -25.21 23.27
N MET A 116 -12.54 -24.50 22.15
CA MET A 116 -12.82 -25.10 20.84
C MET A 116 -11.72 -26.05 20.37
N VAL A 117 -10.44 -25.73 20.56
CA VAL A 117 -9.36 -26.62 20.07
C VAL A 117 -9.36 -27.96 20.81
N LYS A 118 -9.59 -27.98 22.13
CA LYS A 118 -9.75 -29.24 22.89
C LYS A 118 -11.07 -29.94 22.64
N GLN A 119 -12.20 -29.23 22.53
CA GLN A 119 -13.47 -29.87 22.16
C GLN A 119 -13.49 -30.41 20.72
N ALA A 120 -12.66 -29.88 19.80
CA ALA A 120 -12.42 -30.50 18.50
C ALA A 120 -11.53 -31.75 18.64
N TYR A 121 -10.38 -31.62 19.30
CA TYR A 121 -9.41 -32.71 19.48
C TYR A 121 -9.99 -33.93 20.24
N GLN A 122 -10.84 -33.70 21.25
CA GLN A 122 -11.56 -34.74 22.00
C GLN A 122 -12.68 -35.44 21.20
N LYS A 123 -13.13 -34.87 20.07
CA LYS A 123 -14.18 -35.44 19.20
C LYS A 123 -13.65 -36.26 18.01
N ILE A 124 -12.33 -36.29 17.78
CA ILE A 124 -11.69 -37.07 16.70
C ILE A 124 -11.47 -38.53 17.17
N PRO A 125 -11.66 -39.57 16.32
CA PRO A 125 -11.36 -40.96 16.67
C PRO A 125 -9.89 -41.18 17.06
N GLU A 126 -9.63 -41.98 18.10
CA GLU A 126 -8.27 -42.19 18.64
C GLU A 126 -7.28 -42.77 17.61
N ASP A 127 -7.77 -43.54 16.64
CA ASP A 127 -6.99 -44.15 15.57
C ASP A 127 -6.54 -43.16 14.48
N GLU A 128 -7.21 -42.01 14.30
CA GLU A 128 -6.79 -40.97 13.35
C GLU A 128 -5.92 -39.86 13.97
N LYS A 129 -5.92 -39.70 15.30
CA LYS A 129 -5.23 -38.58 15.98
C LYS A 129 -3.73 -38.52 15.70
N TYR A 130 -3.07 -39.67 15.59
CA TYR A 130 -1.61 -39.74 15.42
C TYR A 130 -1.14 -39.15 14.07
N ASP A 131 -1.83 -39.48 12.98
CA ASP A 131 -1.52 -38.97 11.63
C ASP A 131 -1.92 -37.50 11.44
N ILE A 132 -2.85 -36.99 12.27
CA ILE A 132 -3.20 -35.56 12.30
C ILE A 132 -2.17 -34.76 13.10
N LEU A 133 -1.67 -35.27 14.22
CA LEU A 133 -0.56 -34.68 14.98
C LEU A 133 0.72 -34.53 14.17
N MET A 134 1.00 -35.48 13.26
CA MET A 134 2.17 -35.45 12.37
C MET A 134 2.08 -34.42 11.22
N ARG A 135 1.02 -33.59 11.17
CA ARG A 135 0.89 -32.53 10.15
C ARG A 135 1.61 -31.24 10.60
N PRO A 136 2.32 -30.54 9.69
CA PRO A 136 2.89 -29.21 9.97
C PRO A 136 1.83 -28.24 10.53
N GLY A 137 2.24 -27.40 11.49
CA GLY A 137 1.36 -26.47 12.21
C GLY A 137 0.67 -27.09 13.44
N ILE A 138 0.12 -28.31 13.33
CA ILE A 138 -0.63 -28.95 14.43
C ILE A 138 0.31 -29.34 15.60
N GLN A 139 1.51 -29.82 15.29
CA GLN A 139 2.56 -30.08 16.30
C GLN A 139 2.84 -28.85 17.18
N HIS A 140 2.99 -27.66 16.57
CA HIS A 140 3.34 -26.44 17.29
C HIS A 140 2.20 -25.97 18.22
N LEU A 141 0.95 -26.15 17.79
CA LEU A 141 -0.22 -25.92 18.64
C LEU A 141 -0.29 -26.91 19.82
N SER A 142 0.10 -28.17 19.61
CA SER A 142 0.07 -29.20 20.67
C SER A 142 1.00 -28.89 21.85
N GLU A 143 2.17 -28.31 21.57
CA GLU A 143 3.16 -27.90 22.58
C GLU A 143 2.75 -26.61 23.31
N LEU A 144 2.24 -25.61 22.57
CA LEU A 144 1.87 -24.30 23.11
C LEU A 144 0.76 -24.35 24.16
N LEU A 145 -0.16 -25.31 24.04
CA LEU A 145 -1.50 -25.22 24.65
C LEU A 145 -1.83 -26.38 25.61
N HIS A 146 -0.80 -27.08 26.10
CA HIS A 146 -0.87 -28.24 27.00
C HIS A 146 -1.99 -29.23 26.61
N LEU A 147 -1.95 -29.73 25.37
CA LEU A 147 -3.13 -30.34 24.75
C LEU A 147 -3.56 -31.72 25.28
N GLU A 148 -2.77 -32.31 26.18
CA GLU A 148 -3.27 -33.29 27.15
C GLU A 148 -3.95 -32.56 28.35
N SER A 149 -5.28 -32.37 28.27
CA SER A 149 -6.23 -31.79 29.27
C SER A 149 -6.37 -30.25 29.38
N ASP A 150 -7.59 -29.73 29.59
CA ASP A 150 -8.05 -28.36 29.26
C ASP A 150 -7.47 -27.13 30.01
N GLY A 151 -7.22 -25.94 29.41
CA GLY A 151 -7.32 -25.43 27.99
C GLY A 151 -5.92 -25.15 27.36
N SER A 152 -5.60 -24.84 26.08
CA SER A 152 -6.16 -24.26 24.81
C SER A 152 -5.83 -22.78 24.49
N GLN A 153 -6.59 -22.06 23.64
CA GLN A 153 -6.31 -20.71 23.08
C GLN A 153 -5.04 -20.78 22.23
N SER A 154 -5.15 -21.21 20.97
CA SER A 154 -4.48 -20.39 19.98
C SER A 154 -5.10 -18.96 20.07
N PRO A 155 -4.40 -17.89 19.70
CA PRO A 155 -3.50 -17.31 20.71
C PRO A 155 -3.98 -15.90 21.16
N LYS A 156 -3.15 -15.01 21.73
CA LYS A 156 -3.58 -13.63 22.04
C LYS A 156 -2.54 -12.52 21.78
N VAL A 157 -2.92 -11.56 20.93
CA VAL A 157 -2.22 -10.34 20.47
C VAL A 157 -0.86 -10.58 19.79
N HIS A 158 -0.74 -10.13 18.52
CA HIS A 158 0.51 -9.83 17.82
C HIS A 158 1.49 -9.12 18.76
N HIS A 159 2.45 -9.87 19.33
CA HIS A 159 2.91 -9.63 20.70
C HIS A 159 3.00 -8.16 21.11
N LYS A 160 2.07 -7.75 21.98
CA LYS A 160 2.43 -6.80 23.02
C LYS A 160 3.65 -7.41 23.70
N PHE A 161 4.78 -6.72 23.59
CA PHE A 161 5.88 -6.97 24.51
C PHE A 161 5.35 -6.58 25.90
N GLU A 162 4.87 -7.58 26.65
CA GLU A 162 4.41 -7.41 28.04
C GLU A 162 5.61 -7.22 28.98
N GLU A 163 6.82 -7.56 28.52
CA GLU A 163 8.02 -6.80 28.89
C GLU A 163 7.93 -5.40 28.27
N PRO A 164 7.72 -4.30 29.03
CA PRO A 164 7.71 -2.97 28.44
C PRO A 164 9.03 -2.72 27.69
N VAL A 165 8.94 -2.18 26.47
CA VAL A 165 10.10 -1.94 25.60
C VAL A 165 11.17 -1.18 26.37
N LYS A 166 12.27 -1.87 26.70
CA LYS A 166 13.36 -1.30 27.48
C LYS A 166 13.91 -0.07 26.76
N LEU A 167 13.93 1.05 27.47
CA LEU A 167 14.50 2.29 26.97
C LEU A 167 16.02 2.17 26.80
N PRO A 168 16.67 3.06 26.03
CA PRO A 168 18.10 2.98 25.78
C PRO A 168 18.93 3.09 27.07
N GLU A 169 19.90 2.21 27.25
CA GLU A 169 20.90 2.31 28.33
C GLU A 169 22.13 3.14 27.91
N HIS A 170 22.16 3.66 26.66
CA HIS A 170 23.28 4.39 26.06
C HIS A 170 22.83 5.32 24.91
N ASP A 171 23.64 6.35 24.61
CA ASP A 171 23.35 7.34 23.56
C ASP A 171 23.18 6.67 22.18
N LEU A 172 22.10 7.00 21.48
CA LEU A 172 21.65 6.31 20.26
C LEU A 172 22.35 6.83 19.01
N ASN A 173 22.97 5.93 18.23
CA ASN A 173 23.27 6.24 16.83
C ASN A 173 22.02 6.10 15.93
N PHE A 174 22.08 6.56 14.68
CA PHE A 174 20.93 6.56 13.77
C PHE A 174 20.28 5.18 13.54
N GLU A 175 21.04 4.08 13.45
CA GLU A 175 20.48 2.74 13.26
C GLU A 175 19.74 2.24 14.51
N GLU A 176 20.30 2.52 15.70
CA GLU A 176 19.69 2.20 16.99
C GLU A 176 18.42 3.02 17.21
N PHE A 177 18.48 4.33 16.95
CA PHE A 177 17.35 5.24 16.99
C PHE A 177 16.24 4.82 16.03
N SER A 178 16.58 4.50 14.78
CA SER A 178 15.63 4.01 13.78
C SER A 178 14.93 2.73 14.24
N ARG A 179 15.67 1.82 14.89
CA ARG A 179 15.10 0.61 15.49
C ARG A 179 14.14 0.94 16.64
N PHE A 180 14.51 1.83 17.57
CA PHE A 180 13.63 2.22 18.68
C PHE A 180 12.36 2.94 18.20
N VAL A 181 12.48 3.90 17.28
CA VAL A 181 11.34 4.61 16.67
C VAL A 181 10.39 3.65 15.93
N SER A 182 10.93 2.58 15.33
CA SER A 182 10.13 1.50 14.72
C SER A 182 9.48 0.60 15.77
N MET A 183 10.21 0.20 16.82
CA MET A 183 9.70 -0.66 17.91
C MET A 183 8.67 0.02 18.81
N LEU A 184 8.67 1.36 18.86
CA LEU A 184 7.70 2.18 19.58
C LEU A 184 6.55 2.66 18.67
N GLU A 185 6.46 2.12 17.44
CA GLU A 185 5.42 2.41 16.43
C GLU A 185 5.23 3.91 16.11
N MET A 186 6.28 4.73 16.34
CA MET A 186 6.26 6.18 16.15
C MET A 186 6.24 6.60 14.69
N THR A 187 7.06 5.94 13.85
CA THR A 187 6.98 6.01 12.40
C THR A 187 7.82 4.91 11.76
N GLN A 188 7.42 4.50 10.56
CA GLN A 188 8.19 3.57 9.71
C GLN A 188 8.92 4.31 8.57
N ASP A 189 8.49 5.53 8.23
CA ASP A 189 9.00 6.28 7.07
C ASP A 189 10.41 6.83 7.35
N MET A 190 11.45 6.25 6.71
CA MET A 190 12.85 6.59 7.02
C MET A 190 13.24 8.05 6.74
N GLU A 191 12.56 8.73 5.81
CA GLU A 191 12.75 10.18 5.62
C GLU A 191 12.22 10.98 6.81
N THR A 192 11.24 10.47 7.54
CA THR A 192 10.71 11.04 8.78
C THR A 192 11.54 10.64 10.00
N VAL A 193 12.03 9.40 10.07
CA VAL A 193 13.02 8.98 11.09
C VAL A 193 14.26 9.86 11.02
N MET A 194 14.84 10.06 9.83
CA MET A 194 16.04 10.89 9.62
C MET A 194 15.83 12.35 10.06
N ARG A 195 14.68 12.94 9.71
CA ARG A 195 14.35 14.33 10.12
C ARG A 195 14.09 14.46 11.61
N LEU A 196 13.58 13.40 12.27
CA LEU A 196 13.39 13.38 13.72
C LEU A 196 14.72 13.19 14.46
N PHE A 197 15.60 12.31 13.98
CA PHE A 197 16.96 12.14 14.50
C PHE A 197 17.70 13.48 14.46
N GLN A 198 17.81 14.09 13.28
CA GLN A 198 18.44 15.40 13.07
C GLN A 198 17.78 16.54 13.86
N ALA A 199 16.49 16.43 14.22
CA ALA A 199 15.81 17.42 15.05
C ALA A 199 16.23 17.32 16.53
N LEU A 200 16.43 16.09 17.04
CA LEU A 200 16.85 15.82 18.42
C LEU A 200 18.37 15.97 18.60
N GLU A 201 19.17 15.59 17.59
CA GLU A 201 20.65 15.66 17.55
C GLU A 201 21.21 17.10 17.50
N LEU A 202 20.36 18.13 17.30
CA LEU A 202 20.73 19.42 16.68
C LEU A 202 21.59 20.37 17.54
N ASN A 203 22.36 19.85 18.51
CA ASN A 203 23.21 20.61 19.41
C ASN A 203 24.58 19.92 19.65
N GLN A 204 25.52 20.02 18.70
CA GLN A 204 26.84 20.64 18.92
C GLN A 204 27.81 20.61 17.72
N HIS A 205 28.82 21.49 17.77
CA HIS A 205 29.90 21.65 16.79
C HIS A 205 30.93 20.49 16.70
N ASN A 206 30.65 19.32 17.29
CA ASN A 206 31.67 18.32 17.65
C ASN A 206 31.66 17.02 16.81
N GLY A 207 30.72 16.83 15.88
CA GLY A 207 30.76 15.71 14.92
C GLY A 207 30.56 14.32 15.54
N TYR A 208 29.56 14.20 16.43
CA TYR A 208 29.12 12.93 17.00
C TYR A 208 27.65 12.69 16.62
N ASP A 209 27.42 11.86 15.61
CA ASP A 209 26.10 11.54 15.05
C ASP A 209 25.26 10.70 16.03
N LYS A 210 24.78 11.31 17.14
CA LYS A 210 24.04 10.64 18.22
C LYS A 210 22.98 11.51 18.90
N VAL A 211 21.90 10.87 19.34
CA VAL A 211 20.89 11.44 20.25
C VAL A 211 21.16 10.91 21.67
N ASP A 212 21.17 11.79 22.66
CA ASP A 212 21.38 11.44 24.07
C ASP A 212 20.17 10.75 24.71
N ILE A 213 20.43 9.93 25.74
CA ILE A 213 19.40 9.13 26.41
C ILE A 213 18.27 10.01 26.95
N GLY A 214 18.59 11.04 27.73
CA GLY A 214 17.60 11.87 28.43
C GLY A 214 16.67 12.60 27.46
N THR A 215 17.21 13.14 26.37
CA THR A 215 16.41 13.76 25.30
C THR A 215 15.47 12.76 24.62
N PHE A 216 15.93 11.52 24.38
CA PHE A 216 15.07 10.47 23.82
C PHE A 216 13.99 10.00 24.82
N GLU A 217 14.33 9.84 26.10
CA GLU A 217 13.38 9.46 27.15
C GLU A 217 12.30 10.52 27.34
N THR A 218 12.67 11.80 27.47
CA THR A 218 11.73 12.92 27.60
C THR A 218 10.86 13.08 26.34
N PHE A 219 11.43 12.90 25.14
CA PHE A 219 10.67 12.87 23.89
C PHE A 219 9.65 11.72 23.85
N ASN A 220 10.06 10.49 24.18
CA ASN A 220 9.17 9.33 24.19
C ASN A 220 8.09 9.48 25.28
N HIS A 221 8.45 9.95 26.48
CA HIS A 221 7.48 10.23 27.54
C HIS A 221 6.40 11.20 27.07
N CYS A 222 6.78 12.31 26.43
CA CYS A 222 5.83 13.23 25.81
C CYS A 222 4.96 12.54 24.75
N TYR A 223 5.54 11.72 23.87
CA TYR A 223 4.80 11.00 22.83
C TYR A 223 3.73 10.07 23.42
N GLN A 224 4.10 9.21 24.37
CA GLN A 224 3.17 8.29 25.04
C GLN A 224 2.09 9.03 25.83
N GLU A 225 2.44 10.11 26.54
CA GLU A 225 1.48 10.92 27.31
C GLU A 225 0.36 11.47 26.41
N ASN A 226 0.68 11.93 25.19
CA ASN A 226 -0.35 12.41 24.26
C ASN A 226 -1.20 11.26 23.69
N LEU A 227 -0.64 10.06 23.47
CA LEU A 227 -1.45 8.89 23.11
C LEU A 227 -2.44 8.53 24.23
N GLU A 228 -1.97 8.46 25.47
CA GLU A 228 -2.84 8.27 26.65
C GLU A 228 -3.89 9.37 26.82
N GLN A 229 -3.58 10.61 26.44
CA GLN A 229 -4.58 11.69 26.44
C GLN A 229 -5.62 11.51 25.32
N CYS A 230 -5.17 11.16 24.11
CA CYS A 230 -6.05 10.95 22.95
C CYS A 230 -7.03 9.79 23.14
N LEU A 231 -6.60 8.69 23.80
CA LEU A 231 -7.44 7.54 24.17
C LEU A 231 -8.58 7.87 25.16
N LYS A 232 -8.65 9.10 25.69
CA LYS A 232 -9.74 9.56 26.59
C LYS A 232 -10.91 10.20 25.83
N VAL A 233 -10.86 10.25 24.50
CA VAL A 233 -11.98 10.65 23.62
C VAL A 233 -12.74 9.39 23.18
N GLU A 234 -14.07 9.42 23.25
CA GLU A 234 -14.87 8.29 22.76
C GLU A 234 -14.77 8.14 21.23
N GLU A 235 -14.52 6.91 20.76
CA GLU A 235 -14.52 6.56 19.33
C GLU A 235 -15.89 6.79 18.67
N SER A 236 -16.97 6.83 19.46
CA SER A 236 -18.35 7.13 19.05
C SER A 236 -18.51 8.50 18.34
N ILE A 237 -17.54 9.39 18.52
CA ILE A 237 -17.53 10.78 18.02
C ILE A 237 -16.80 10.87 16.65
N LEU A 238 -16.06 9.84 16.26
CA LEU A 238 -15.10 9.86 15.15
C LEU A 238 -15.71 9.24 13.86
N ASP A 239 -15.38 9.80 12.70
CA ASP A 239 -15.68 9.19 11.39
C ASP A 239 -14.80 7.92 11.19
N HIS A 240 -15.16 7.01 10.27
CA HIS A 240 -14.31 5.86 9.90
C HIS A 240 -12.88 6.32 9.54
N GLU A 241 -11.83 5.64 10.02
CA GLU A 241 -10.41 6.06 9.93
C GLU A 241 -10.10 7.48 10.46
N GLU A 242 -10.95 8.07 11.29
CA GLU A 242 -10.62 9.29 12.02
C GLU A 242 -9.99 8.93 13.36
N TYR A 243 -8.88 9.60 13.70
CA TYR A 243 -8.21 9.44 14.98
C TYR A 243 -7.70 10.78 15.50
N VAL A 244 -7.62 10.90 16.83
CA VAL A 244 -7.17 12.11 17.52
C VAL A 244 -5.65 12.20 17.50
N LEU A 245 -5.14 13.36 17.09
CA LEU A 245 -3.71 13.69 17.05
C LEU A 245 -3.26 14.46 18.30
N LYS A 246 -4.14 15.33 18.82
CA LYS A 246 -3.88 16.14 20.02
C LYS A 246 -5.17 16.63 20.69
N LEU A 247 -5.15 16.72 22.02
CA LEU A 247 -6.10 17.49 22.84
C LEU A 247 -5.47 18.78 23.37
N SER A 248 -6.26 19.85 23.51
CA SER A 248 -5.80 21.09 24.16
C SER A 248 -6.01 21.06 25.67
N LEU A 249 -5.25 21.89 26.38
CA LEU A 249 -5.60 22.34 27.72
C LEU A 249 -6.93 23.12 27.70
N LEU A 250 -7.55 23.28 28.88
CA LEU A 250 -8.81 23.99 29.01
C LEU A 250 -8.67 25.46 28.56
N CYS A 251 -9.39 25.80 27.50
CA CYS A 251 -9.30 27.04 26.75
C CYS A 251 -10.65 27.79 26.71
N LYS A 252 -10.64 29.02 26.20
CA LYS A 252 -11.86 29.77 25.87
C LYS A 252 -11.92 30.02 24.38
N THR A 253 -13.10 29.85 23.80
CA THR A 253 -13.36 29.99 22.36
C THR A 253 -14.56 30.89 22.11
N ASP A 254 -14.78 31.28 20.85
CA ASP A 254 -15.99 32.00 20.43
C ASP A 254 -17.30 31.19 20.68
N VAL A 255 -17.21 29.88 20.96
CA VAL A 255 -18.36 28.98 21.23
C VAL A 255 -18.53 28.67 22.73
N GLY A 256 -17.48 28.84 23.55
CA GLY A 256 -17.53 28.62 24.99
C GLY A 256 -16.20 28.22 25.63
N SER A 257 -16.24 27.81 26.91
CA SER A 257 -15.11 27.17 27.60
C SER A 257 -15.09 25.67 27.29
N GLY A 258 -13.91 25.11 27.03
CA GLY A 258 -13.76 23.69 26.68
C GLY A 258 -12.37 23.34 26.17
N ARG A 259 -12.25 22.19 25.51
CA ARG A 259 -11.02 21.72 24.86
C ARG A 259 -11.21 21.69 23.35
N ILE A 260 -10.11 21.87 22.63
CA ILE A 260 -10.05 21.66 21.18
C ILE A 260 -9.45 20.27 20.95
N VAL A 261 -10.07 19.52 20.05
CA VAL A 261 -9.61 18.20 19.60
C VAL A 261 -9.12 18.35 18.17
N LEU A 262 -7.86 18.00 17.92
CA LEU A 262 -7.30 17.88 16.58
C LEU A 262 -7.38 16.43 16.13
N THR A 263 -8.07 16.16 15.04
CA THR A 263 -8.05 14.83 14.39
C THR A 263 -7.28 14.89 13.08
N ASN A 264 -6.98 13.72 12.51
CA ASN A 264 -6.43 13.61 11.16
C ASN A 264 -7.37 14.14 10.04
N LYS A 265 -8.60 14.57 10.34
CA LYS A 265 -9.61 15.04 9.35
C LYS A 265 -10.20 16.42 9.64
N ARG A 266 -10.37 16.81 10.91
CA ARG A 266 -11.07 18.04 11.33
C ARG A 266 -10.62 18.54 12.70
N LEU A 267 -11.13 19.72 13.06
CA LEU A 267 -11.11 20.25 14.41
C LEU A 267 -12.49 20.07 15.04
N LEU A 268 -12.52 19.57 16.27
CA LEU A 268 -13.72 19.52 17.11
C LEU A 268 -13.52 20.42 18.35
N PHE A 269 -14.63 20.89 18.92
CA PHE A 269 -14.66 21.57 20.21
C PHE A 269 -15.50 20.75 21.18
N MET A 270 -14.84 20.27 22.24
CA MET A 270 -15.42 19.51 23.36
C MET A 270 -15.73 20.49 24.50
N LYS A 271 -17.00 20.62 24.85
CA LYS A 271 -17.47 21.61 25.84
C LYS A 271 -17.17 21.17 27.27
N ASP A 272 -16.70 22.09 28.11
CA ASP A 272 -16.30 21.78 29.49
C ASP A 272 -17.44 21.14 30.31
N GLY A 273 -17.12 20.07 31.04
CA GLY A 273 -18.09 19.26 31.79
C GLY A 273 -18.98 18.31 30.96
N SER A 274 -18.75 18.15 29.66
CA SER A 274 -19.53 17.27 28.76
C SER A 274 -18.66 16.57 27.72
N MET A 275 -19.05 15.35 27.31
CA MET A 275 -18.40 14.65 26.18
C MET A 275 -18.94 15.10 24.80
N GLU A 276 -19.94 15.99 24.78
CA GLU A 276 -20.46 16.59 23.55
C GLU A 276 -19.36 17.34 22.78
N CYS A 277 -18.97 16.78 21.63
CA CYS A 277 -18.07 17.40 20.68
C CYS A 277 -18.84 18.02 19.52
N THR A 278 -18.42 19.20 19.09
CA THR A 278 -19.02 19.95 17.98
C THR A 278 -17.98 20.18 16.88
N GLU A 279 -18.34 19.99 15.61
CA GLU A 279 -17.40 20.21 14.51
C GLU A 279 -17.11 21.71 14.33
N VAL A 280 -15.84 22.10 14.48
CA VAL A 280 -15.39 23.48 14.26
C VAL A 280 -15.17 23.71 12.77
N THR A 281 -14.37 22.87 12.12
CA THR A 281 -14.11 22.89 10.67
C THR A 281 -13.34 21.64 10.23
N LYS A 282 -13.54 21.19 8.99
CA LYS A 282 -12.67 20.16 8.38
C LYS A 282 -11.36 20.81 7.92
N ILE A 283 -10.23 20.11 8.01
CA ILE A 283 -8.91 20.70 7.72
C ILE A 283 -8.82 21.21 6.28
N ARG A 284 -9.47 20.52 5.33
CA ARG A 284 -9.57 20.90 3.92
C ARG A 284 -10.35 22.21 3.66
N ASP A 285 -11.16 22.64 4.63
CA ASP A 285 -12.05 23.81 4.54
C ASP A 285 -11.52 25.00 5.37
N ILE A 286 -10.29 24.88 5.92
CA ILE A 286 -9.50 25.99 6.47
C ILE A 286 -8.87 26.79 5.32
N VAL A 287 -9.10 28.10 5.32
CA VAL A 287 -8.56 29.04 4.33
C VAL A 287 -7.28 29.73 4.84
N LEU A 288 -7.28 30.14 6.11
CA LEU A 288 -6.17 30.86 6.74
C LEU A 288 -6.14 30.59 8.25
N ILE A 289 -4.93 30.52 8.81
CA ILE A 289 -4.68 30.46 10.25
C ILE A 289 -3.90 31.74 10.63
N GLU A 290 -4.41 32.51 11.60
CA GLU A 290 -3.78 33.72 12.13
C GLU A 290 -3.35 33.50 13.59
N GLN A 291 -2.07 33.78 13.91
CA GLN A 291 -1.67 34.17 15.26
C GLN A 291 -2.09 35.64 15.46
N LYS A 292 -2.85 35.94 16.52
CA LYS A 292 -3.38 37.29 16.75
C LYS A 292 -3.25 37.71 18.22
N GLN A 293 -3.10 39.02 18.45
CA GLN A 293 -3.21 39.62 19.77
C GLN A 293 -4.49 40.46 19.84
N LEU A 294 -5.38 40.12 20.77
CA LEU A 294 -6.57 40.91 21.08
C LEU A 294 -6.30 41.77 22.31
N LYS A 295 -6.56 43.08 22.23
CA LYS A 295 -6.47 43.98 23.39
C LYS A 295 -7.80 43.98 24.14
N SER A 296 -7.81 43.41 25.34
CA SER A 296 -8.84 43.64 26.36
C SER A 296 -8.41 44.79 27.27
N PHE A 297 -9.36 45.37 28.02
CA PHE A 297 -9.22 46.67 28.72
C PHE A 297 -7.96 46.83 29.61
N PHE A 298 -7.36 45.73 30.10
CA PHE A 298 -6.12 45.76 30.88
C PHE A 298 -5.05 44.74 30.45
N LYS A 299 -5.28 43.92 29.42
CA LYS A 299 -4.32 42.90 28.94
C LYS A 299 -4.44 42.63 27.44
N THR A 300 -3.30 42.45 26.78
CA THR A 300 -3.22 41.70 25.52
C THR A 300 -3.50 40.22 25.77
N ILE A 301 -4.22 39.58 24.87
CA ILE A 301 -4.55 38.17 24.89
C ILE A 301 -4.13 37.58 23.55
N ASP A 302 -3.18 36.67 23.59
CA ASP A 302 -2.71 35.88 22.46
C ASP A 302 -3.74 34.79 22.13
N VAL A 303 -4.24 34.82 20.89
CA VAL A 303 -5.26 33.90 20.38
C VAL A 303 -4.87 33.32 19.02
N LEU A 304 -5.29 32.09 18.78
CA LEU A 304 -5.30 31.48 17.46
C LEU A 304 -6.64 31.79 16.79
N ARG A 305 -6.62 32.19 15.52
CA ARG A 305 -7.84 32.42 14.73
C ARG A 305 -7.80 31.62 13.44
N ILE A 306 -8.89 30.91 13.18
CA ILE A 306 -9.07 30.06 12.00
C ILE A 306 -10.17 30.66 11.14
N HIS A 307 -9.84 30.93 9.88
CA HIS A 307 -10.79 31.35 8.85
C HIS A 307 -11.25 30.13 8.06
N LYS A 308 -12.55 29.95 7.98
CA LYS A 308 -13.20 28.86 7.25
C LYS A 308 -13.64 29.34 5.85
N LYS A 309 -13.98 28.38 5.01
CA LYS A 309 -14.41 28.58 3.60
C LYS A 309 -15.79 29.26 3.44
N ASP A 310 -16.60 29.30 4.50
CA ASP A 310 -17.91 29.96 4.59
C ASP A 310 -17.82 31.40 5.15
N ASP A 311 -16.63 32.01 5.11
CA ASP A 311 -16.25 33.27 5.78
C ASP A 311 -16.40 33.29 7.32
N ALA A 312 -16.90 32.20 7.92
CA ALA A 312 -17.00 32.08 9.37
C ALA A 312 -15.62 31.96 10.02
N LYS A 313 -15.55 32.39 11.28
CA LYS A 313 -14.28 32.56 12.01
C LYS A 313 -14.40 31.88 13.36
N PHE A 314 -13.33 31.21 13.77
CA PHE A 314 -13.23 30.57 15.08
C PHE A 314 -11.95 31.05 15.76
N THR A 315 -12.10 31.68 16.92
CA THR A 315 -11.02 32.20 17.75
C THR A 315 -10.89 31.35 19.00
N ALA A 316 -9.65 30.97 19.33
CA ALA A 316 -9.31 30.16 20.49
C ALA A 316 -8.20 30.81 21.32
N TRP A 317 -8.46 31.02 22.61
CA TRP A 317 -7.47 31.47 23.58
C TRP A 317 -6.81 30.25 24.24
N LEU A 318 -5.77 29.76 23.57
CA LEU A 318 -4.98 28.58 23.94
C LEU A 318 -3.85 28.87 24.95
N LYS A 319 -3.76 30.11 25.45
CA LYS A 319 -2.67 30.59 26.32
C LYS A 319 -1.32 30.28 25.66
N ASP A 320 -0.40 29.67 26.40
CA ASP A 320 0.97 29.36 26.05
C ASP A 320 1.07 28.28 24.95
N GLU A 321 0.03 27.45 24.77
CA GLU A 321 0.00 26.47 23.67
C GLU A 321 -0.24 27.10 22.28
N ARG A 322 -0.59 28.39 22.16
CA ARG A 322 -1.04 28.99 20.88
C ARG A 322 -0.10 28.67 19.71
N ASP A 323 1.20 28.84 19.92
CA ASP A 323 2.19 28.74 18.86
C ASP A 323 2.55 27.29 18.53
N HIS A 324 2.39 26.39 19.49
CA HIS A 324 2.41 24.94 19.25
C HIS A 324 1.25 24.56 18.32
N TRP A 325 0.01 24.94 18.68
CA TRP A 325 -1.18 24.66 17.86
C TRP A 325 -1.13 25.29 16.47
N PHE A 326 -0.54 26.48 16.33
CA PHE A 326 -0.32 27.09 15.03
C PHE A 326 0.56 26.21 14.12
N ILE A 327 1.70 25.73 14.62
CA ILE A 327 2.64 24.88 13.88
C ILE A 327 1.98 23.55 13.50
N LEU A 328 1.33 22.88 14.45
CA LEU A 328 0.68 21.57 14.24
C LEU A 328 -0.45 21.66 13.21
N LEU A 329 -1.30 22.69 13.29
CA LEU A 329 -2.35 22.92 12.30
C LEU A 329 -1.80 23.34 10.94
N GLN A 330 -0.70 24.10 10.90
CA GLN A 330 -0.07 24.49 9.64
C GLN A 330 0.52 23.28 8.90
N GLU A 331 1.17 22.34 9.60
CA GLU A 331 1.71 21.12 9.00
C GLU A 331 0.60 20.18 8.50
N LEU A 332 -0.46 19.97 9.28
CA LEU A 332 -1.59 19.15 8.86
C LEU A 332 -2.31 19.74 7.65
N TRP A 333 -2.58 21.06 7.68
CA TRP A 333 -3.20 21.78 6.58
C TRP A 333 -2.33 21.75 5.32
N ALA A 334 -1.03 22.00 5.46
CA ALA A 334 -0.07 21.89 4.37
C ALA A 334 -0.08 20.48 3.75
N GLY A 335 -0.06 19.43 4.58
CA GLY A 335 -0.14 18.04 4.11
C GLY A 335 -1.42 17.73 3.32
N LYS A 336 -2.58 18.20 3.80
CA LYS A 336 -3.86 18.04 3.09
C LYS A 336 -3.88 18.83 1.77
N VAL A 337 -3.32 20.05 1.72
CA VAL A 337 -3.23 20.86 0.49
C VAL A 337 -2.26 20.24 -0.53
N VAL A 338 -1.11 19.74 -0.08
CA VAL A 338 -0.16 18.99 -0.92
C VAL A 338 -0.85 17.74 -1.49
N SER A 339 -1.45 16.92 -0.62
CA SER A 339 -2.19 15.71 -1.00
C SER A 339 -3.23 15.95 -2.11
N ILE A 340 -4.06 16.99 -1.96
CA ILE A 340 -5.08 17.36 -2.95
C ILE A 340 -4.45 17.83 -4.27
N LYS A 341 -3.36 18.60 -4.23
CA LYS A 341 -2.70 19.14 -5.44
C LYS A 341 -1.85 18.11 -6.18
N THR A 342 -1.14 17.23 -5.49
CA THR A 342 -0.28 16.19 -6.11
C THR A 342 -1.03 14.89 -6.38
N LYS A 343 -2.28 14.77 -5.89
CA LYS A 343 -3.08 13.54 -5.88
C LYS A 343 -2.40 12.37 -5.20
N ASP A 344 -1.62 12.65 -4.16
CA ASP A 344 -1.02 11.67 -3.26
C ASP A 344 -1.84 11.62 -1.97
N ILE A 345 -2.68 10.59 -1.81
CA ILE A 345 -3.54 10.44 -0.62
C ILE A 345 -2.67 10.21 0.63
N MET A 346 -1.53 9.53 0.51
CA MET A 346 -0.66 9.18 1.64
C MET A 346 0.03 10.40 2.24
N ALA A 347 0.28 11.46 1.47
CA ALA A 347 0.81 12.73 1.97
C ALA A 347 -0.05 13.33 3.11
N ALA A 348 -1.37 13.10 3.08
CA ALA A 348 -2.29 13.56 4.11
C ALA A 348 -2.17 12.79 5.44
N ASN A 349 -1.66 11.55 5.40
CA ASN A 349 -1.48 10.67 6.54
C ASN A 349 -0.05 10.80 7.10
N LYS A 350 0.96 10.89 6.24
CA LYS A 350 2.34 11.24 6.65
C LYS A 350 2.40 12.60 7.37
N ALA A 351 1.58 13.57 6.96
CA ALA A 351 1.42 14.84 7.68
C ALA A 351 0.75 14.71 9.05
N ALA A 352 -0.21 13.79 9.22
CA ALA A 352 -0.82 13.51 10.52
C ALA A 352 0.19 12.86 11.48
N ASN A 353 1.05 11.97 10.96
CA ASN A 353 2.16 11.40 11.73
C ASN A 353 3.21 12.46 12.11
N ASN A 354 3.60 13.34 11.17
CA ASN A 354 4.47 14.48 11.46
C ASN A 354 3.92 15.32 12.64
N VAL A 355 2.60 15.55 12.71
CA VAL A 355 1.98 16.31 13.81
C VAL A 355 2.19 15.67 15.18
N GLN A 356 2.05 14.35 15.31
CA GLN A 356 2.25 13.66 16.59
C GLN A 356 3.73 13.72 17.03
N LEU A 357 4.67 13.59 16.08
CA LEU A 357 6.11 13.71 16.34
C LEU A 357 6.52 15.16 16.66
N VAL A 358 6.00 16.15 15.94
CA VAL A 358 6.26 17.58 16.18
C VAL A 358 5.68 18.03 17.53
N ASP A 359 4.52 17.52 17.95
CA ASP A 359 3.98 17.84 19.28
C ASP A 359 4.84 17.26 20.42
N ALA A 360 5.24 15.98 20.31
CA ALA A 360 6.13 15.36 21.29
C ALA A 360 7.48 16.08 21.36
N PHE A 361 8.05 16.45 20.22
CA PHE A 361 9.28 17.24 20.11
C PHE A 361 9.15 18.64 20.74
N LEU A 362 8.06 19.35 20.44
CA LEU A 362 7.80 20.68 20.99
C LEU A 362 7.59 20.61 22.52
N ARG A 363 6.85 19.62 23.03
CA ARG A 363 6.68 19.44 24.49
C ARG A 363 7.98 19.07 25.19
N SER A 364 8.76 18.12 24.67
CA SER A 364 10.05 17.79 25.28
C SER A 364 11.03 18.96 25.25
N SER A 365 10.97 19.81 24.21
CA SER A 365 11.80 21.02 24.12
C SER A 365 11.52 22.09 25.18
N GLN A 366 10.45 21.95 25.98
CA GLN A 366 10.18 22.85 27.12
C GLN A 366 11.08 22.53 28.32
N ASP A 367 11.64 21.32 28.38
CA ASP A 367 12.60 20.91 29.40
C ASP A 367 14.01 21.41 29.06
N GLN A 368 14.66 22.02 30.06
CA GLN A 368 15.99 22.64 29.94
C GLN A 368 17.14 21.61 29.93
N GLU A 369 16.89 20.37 30.33
CA GLU A 369 17.89 19.30 30.30
C GLU A 369 18.00 18.65 28.90
N THR A 370 17.06 18.93 27.98
CA THR A 370 17.07 18.36 26.62
C THR A 370 18.00 19.11 25.67
N THR A 371 18.73 18.36 24.83
CA THR A 371 19.73 18.94 23.92
C THR A 371 19.11 19.87 22.87
N HIS A 372 17.86 19.65 22.45
CA HIS A 372 17.17 20.48 21.47
C HIS A 372 16.50 21.75 22.03
N HIS A 373 16.52 21.99 23.35
CA HIS A 373 15.85 23.14 24.02
C HIS A 373 16.11 24.49 23.34
N GLU A 374 17.39 24.89 23.18
CA GLU A 374 17.75 26.21 22.64
C GLU A 374 17.39 26.38 21.14
N ASN A 375 17.42 25.28 20.38
CA ASN A 375 17.31 25.29 18.91
C ASN A 375 15.99 24.71 18.37
N ALA A 376 15.02 24.42 19.23
CA ALA A 376 13.75 23.77 18.88
C ALA A 376 13.02 24.43 17.70
N MET A 377 12.93 25.77 17.70
CA MET A 377 12.28 26.53 16.62
C MET A 377 13.06 26.55 15.30
N GLN A 378 14.28 26.01 15.25
CA GLN A 378 14.99 25.70 14.00
C GLN A 378 14.73 24.25 13.58
N ALA A 379 14.91 23.28 14.48
CA ALA A 379 14.65 21.86 14.25
C ALA A 379 13.23 21.58 13.70
N VAL A 380 12.22 22.23 14.29
CA VAL A 380 10.80 22.13 13.87
C VAL A 380 10.58 22.53 12.41
N LYS A 381 11.41 23.42 11.83
CA LYS A 381 11.27 23.83 10.41
C LYS A 381 11.68 22.72 9.43
N GLU A 382 12.54 21.80 9.85
CA GLU A 382 12.94 20.60 9.09
C GLU A 382 11.99 19.42 9.37
N LEU A 383 11.46 19.34 10.60
CA LEU A 383 10.47 18.33 10.99
C LEU A 383 9.07 18.59 10.37
N CYS A 384 8.70 19.85 10.12
CA CYS A 384 7.49 20.25 9.37
C CYS A 384 7.70 20.20 7.84
N PHE A 385 7.84 18.99 7.30
CA PHE A 385 8.12 18.74 5.88
C PHE A 385 7.09 19.36 4.94
N TYR A 386 5.79 19.22 5.21
CA TYR A 386 4.75 19.69 4.30
C TYR A 386 4.63 21.20 4.31
N THR A 387 4.85 21.84 5.45
CA THR A 387 4.97 23.30 5.59
C THR A 387 6.13 23.84 4.75
N ARG A 388 7.29 23.15 4.75
CA ARG A 388 8.42 23.49 3.87
C ARG A 388 8.09 23.25 2.39
N CYS A 389 7.48 22.11 2.05
CA CYS A 389 7.04 21.76 0.70
C CYS A 389 6.03 22.76 0.10
N MET A 390 5.15 23.30 0.94
CA MET A 390 4.24 24.41 0.61
C MET A 390 5.01 25.70 0.35
N LYS A 391 5.87 26.11 1.27
CA LYS A 391 6.67 27.36 1.19
C LYS A 391 7.60 27.39 -0.02
N GLU A 392 8.21 26.25 -0.36
CA GLU A 392 9.12 26.10 -1.50
C GLU A 392 8.41 25.73 -2.81
N LYS A 393 7.07 25.66 -2.83
CA LYS A 393 6.25 25.35 -4.01
C LYS A 393 6.57 24.00 -4.69
N ARG A 394 7.27 23.07 -4.04
CA ARG A 394 7.60 21.72 -4.59
C ARG A 394 6.36 20.90 -5.01
N HIS A 395 5.20 21.28 -4.49
CA HIS A 395 3.90 20.68 -4.76
C HIS A 395 3.12 21.32 -5.93
N GLU A 396 3.66 22.36 -6.58
CA GLU A 396 3.04 23.02 -7.74
C GLU A 396 3.39 22.29 -9.05
N LEU A 397 2.59 21.28 -9.39
CA LEU A 397 2.72 20.54 -10.66
C LEU A 397 2.27 21.39 -11.86
N PRO A 398 2.86 21.19 -13.07
CA PRO A 398 2.43 21.87 -14.29
C PRO A 398 0.96 21.62 -14.62
N ARG A 399 0.30 22.61 -15.24
CA ARG A 399 -1.13 22.50 -15.63
C ARG A 399 -1.42 21.24 -16.46
N GLU A 400 -0.59 20.95 -17.47
CA GLU A 400 -0.69 19.74 -18.30
C GLU A 400 -0.70 18.46 -17.44
N THR A 401 0.13 18.42 -16.39
CA THR A 401 0.24 17.30 -15.45
C THR A 401 -1.02 17.18 -14.60
N LEU A 402 -1.57 18.29 -14.09
CA LEU A 402 -2.81 18.30 -13.31
C LEU A 402 -4.05 17.96 -14.15
N GLU A 403 -3.99 18.15 -15.47
CA GLU A 403 -5.02 17.74 -16.43
C GLU A 403 -5.01 16.24 -16.71
N THR A 404 -3.84 15.61 -16.88
CA THR A 404 -3.74 14.18 -17.21
C THR A 404 -3.62 13.26 -15.99
N LEU A 405 -3.03 13.70 -14.87
CA LEU A 405 -2.80 12.87 -13.67
C LEU A 405 -4.14 12.46 -13.04
N VAL A 406 -4.35 11.16 -12.87
CA VAL A 406 -5.55 10.58 -12.24
C VAL A 406 -5.32 10.39 -10.74
N ASN A 407 -4.24 9.72 -10.35
CA ASN A 407 -3.88 9.38 -8.96
C ASN A 407 -2.36 9.14 -8.82
N ARG A 408 -1.81 9.25 -7.61
CA ARG A 408 -0.47 8.76 -7.22
C ARG A 408 -0.60 7.77 -6.06
N ILE A 409 0.14 6.66 -6.15
CA ILE A 409 0.10 5.53 -5.21
C ILE A 409 1.53 5.22 -4.74
N ASP A 410 1.73 4.91 -3.46
CA ASP A 410 3.02 4.51 -2.89
C ASP A 410 3.02 2.98 -2.62
N PRO A 411 3.66 2.14 -3.46
CA PRO A 411 3.74 0.70 -3.24
C PRO A 411 4.49 0.32 -1.97
N CYS A 412 5.32 1.21 -1.44
CA CYS A 412 6.07 1.01 -0.19
C CYS A 412 5.39 1.69 1.00
N SER A 413 4.08 1.97 0.91
CA SER A 413 3.26 2.31 2.07
C SER A 413 3.39 1.25 3.17
N GLY A 414 3.84 1.66 4.36
CA GLY A 414 4.11 0.75 5.49
C GLY A 414 5.47 0.05 5.45
N GLU A 415 6.36 0.42 4.53
CA GLU A 415 7.75 -0.07 4.48
C GLU A 415 8.75 1.06 4.76
N SER A 416 9.91 0.70 5.30
CA SER A 416 10.93 1.67 5.71
C SER A 416 11.62 2.37 4.54
N LEU A 417 11.86 1.66 3.44
CA LEU A 417 12.60 2.16 2.29
C LEU A 417 11.79 2.00 1.00
N ARG A 418 11.56 3.11 0.31
CA ARG A 418 10.92 3.12 -1.01
C ARG A 418 11.80 2.39 -2.03
N GLN A 419 11.19 1.49 -2.80
CA GLN A 419 11.88 0.66 -3.79
C GLN A 419 11.64 1.16 -5.22
N THR A 420 12.54 0.82 -6.14
CA THR A 420 12.32 1.12 -7.57
C THR A 420 11.19 0.26 -8.11
N VAL A 421 10.23 0.86 -8.82
CA VAL A 421 9.24 0.14 -9.63
C VAL A 421 9.90 -0.26 -10.95
N GLN A 422 10.40 -1.49 -11.03
CA GLN A 422 11.19 -1.98 -12.16
C GLN A 422 10.32 -2.42 -13.34
N SER A 423 9.14 -2.99 -13.06
CA SER A 423 8.20 -3.44 -14.07
C SER A 423 6.74 -3.29 -13.63
N LEU A 424 5.86 -3.06 -14.60
CA LEU A 424 4.42 -2.90 -14.42
C LEU A 424 3.70 -3.72 -15.49
N LEU A 425 2.70 -4.50 -15.08
CA LEU A 425 1.82 -5.26 -15.95
C LEU A 425 0.38 -5.11 -15.44
N TYR A 426 -0.51 -4.60 -16.28
CA TYR A 426 -1.94 -4.65 -16.04
C TYR A 426 -2.55 -5.90 -16.66
N THR A 427 -3.46 -6.55 -15.94
CA THR A 427 -4.32 -7.62 -16.46
C THR A 427 -5.79 -7.21 -16.27
N PRO A 428 -6.65 -7.29 -17.31
CA PRO A 428 -8.06 -6.87 -17.22
C PRO A 428 -8.96 -7.81 -16.40
N GLY A 429 -8.42 -8.95 -15.95
CA GLY A 429 -9.19 -9.98 -15.29
C GLY A 429 -10.07 -10.77 -16.27
N ASP A 430 -10.99 -11.56 -15.72
CA ASP A 430 -12.01 -12.29 -16.46
C ASP A 430 -13.30 -12.36 -15.62
N PRO A 431 -14.34 -11.56 -15.97
CA PRO A 431 -15.63 -11.58 -15.30
C PRO A 431 -16.37 -12.92 -15.36
N GLN A 432 -15.99 -13.85 -16.25
CA GLN A 432 -16.56 -15.20 -16.32
C GLN A 432 -15.92 -16.18 -15.33
N GLN A 433 -14.79 -15.81 -14.72
CA GLN A 433 -14.01 -16.61 -13.78
C GLN A 433 -13.78 -15.90 -12.43
N ASP A 434 -14.56 -14.85 -12.13
CA ASP A 434 -14.43 -13.97 -10.95
C ASP A 434 -13.00 -13.40 -10.72
N VAL A 435 -12.21 -13.27 -11.79
CA VAL A 435 -10.87 -12.67 -11.70
C VAL A 435 -10.98 -11.16 -11.86
N LEU A 436 -10.73 -10.42 -10.79
CA LEU A 436 -10.68 -8.95 -10.80
C LEU A 436 -9.52 -8.42 -11.68
N PRO A 437 -9.67 -7.23 -12.29
CA PRO A 437 -8.56 -6.57 -12.96
C PRO A 437 -7.49 -6.17 -11.94
N ARG A 438 -6.22 -6.34 -12.31
CA ARG A 438 -5.07 -6.19 -11.40
C ARG A 438 -3.93 -5.43 -12.04
N LEU A 439 -3.23 -4.64 -11.23
CA LEU A 439 -1.90 -4.14 -11.55
C LEU A 439 -0.84 -4.93 -10.77
N TRP A 440 0.02 -5.62 -11.52
CA TRP A 440 1.20 -6.32 -11.01
C TRP A 440 2.41 -5.38 -11.08
N CYS A 441 3.06 -5.17 -9.94
CA CYS A 441 4.14 -4.22 -9.76
C CYS A 441 5.41 -4.92 -9.28
N GLY A 442 6.37 -5.10 -10.18
CA GLY A 442 7.67 -5.71 -9.89
C GLY A 442 8.64 -4.70 -9.29
N MET A 443 9.06 -4.94 -8.05
CA MET A 443 9.88 -4.03 -7.25
C MET A 443 11.38 -4.37 -7.31
N GLY A 444 12.21 -3.40 -6.91
CA GLY A 444 13.67 -3.51 -6.83
C GLY A 444 14.20 -4.45 -5.74
N ASP A 445 13.43 -4.69 -4.68
CA ASP A 445 13.73 -5.65 -3.60
C ASP A 445 13.29 -7.09 -3.91
N GLY A 446 12.76 -7.32 -5.11
CA GLY A 446 12.26 -8.61 -5.56
C GLY A 446 10.81 -8.92 -5.15
N LYS A 447 10.10 -8.02 -4.46
CA LYS A 447 8.65 -8.17 -4.28
C LYS A 447 7.90 -7.95 -5.58
N ILE A 448 6.82 -8.70 -5.77
CA ILE A 448 5.76 -8.39 -6.73
C ILE A 448 4.55 -8.01 -5.90
N LYS A 449 4.20 -6.72 -5.94
CA LYS A 449 3.03 -6.16 -5.27
C LYS A 449 1.86 -6.14 -6.23
N ILE A 450 0.67 -6.42 -5.72
CA ILE A 450 -0.54 -6.62 -6.51
C ILE A 450 -1.56 -5.58 -6.04
N PHE A 451 -2.15 -4.83 -6.96
CA PHE A 451 -3.24 -3.91 -6.66
C PHE A 451 -4.51 -4.36 -7.38
N ASP A 452 -5.63 -4.31 -6.67
CA ASP A 452 -6.95 -4.30 -7.32
C ASP A 452 -7.05 -3.03 -8.18
N ALA A 453 -7.27 -3.19 -9.49
CA ALA A 453 -7.36 -2.06 -10.41
C ALA A 453 -8.77 -1.45 -10.51
N MET A 454 -9.75 -1.96 -9.75
CA MET A 454 -11.02 -1.28 -9.52
C MET A 454 -10.88 -0.21 -8.43
N ALA A 455 -10.48 -0.60 -7.22
CA ALA A 455 -10.36 0.32 -6.08
C ALA A 455 -8.99 1.01 -5.97
N TRP A 456 -7.96 0.52 -6.65
CA TRP A 456 -6.55 0.96 -6.53
C TRP A 456 -5.92 0.73 -5.15
N ASN A 457 -6.47 -0.24 -4.42
CA ASN A 457 -5.96 -0.71 -3.13
C ASN A 457 -4.88 -1.79 -3.34
N LEU A 458 -3.87 -1.79 -2.47
CA LEU A 458 -2.85 -2.83 -2.39
C LEU A 458 -3.48 -4.11 -1.81
N GLU A 459 -3.37 -5.23 -2.52
CA GLU A 459 -3.71 -6.55 -1.96
C GLU A 459 -2.69 -6.92 -0.87
N SER A 460 -3.16 -7.52 0.22
CA SER A 460 -2.28 -7.95 1.33
C SER A 460 -1.31 -9.08 0.95
N HIS A 461 -1.55 -9.74 -0.19
CA HIS A 461 -0.67 -10.77 -0.72
C HIS A 461 0.37 -10.18 -1.68
N PHE A 462 1.65 -10.43 -1.41
CA PHE A 462 2.76 -10.12 -2.31
C PHE A 462 3.63 -11.36 -2.52
N ILE A 463 4.32 -11.42 -3.65
CA ILE A 463 5.14 -12.58 -4.03
C ILE A 463 6.61 -12.18 -3.96
N GLN A 464 7.41 -12.88 -3.15
CA GLN A 464 8.83 -12.60 -2.97
C GLN A 464 9.68 -13.43 -3.95
N THR A 465 10.39 -12.75 -4.84
CA THR A 465 11.49 -13.33 -5.64
C THR A 465 12.84 -13.05 -4.96
N LYS A 466 13.92 -13.68 -5.44
CA LYS A 466 15.27 -13.52 -4.84
C LYS A 466 15.95 -12.18 -5.12
N THR A 467 15.52 -11.44 -6.14
CA THR A 467 16.18 -10.24 -6.68
C THR A 467 15.17 -9.36 -7.44
N ALA A 468 15.52 -8.11 -7.77
CA ALA A 468 14.69 -7.19 -8.55
C ALA A 468 13.91 -7.83 -9.73
N VAL A 469 12.63 -7.47 -9.89
CA VAL A 469 11.74 -8.03 -10.93
C VAL A 469 11.77 -7.15 -12.19
N MET A 470 12.66 -7.49 -13.11
CA MET A 470 13.05 -6.70 -14.28
C MET A 470 12.01 -6.69 -15.40
N CYS A 471 11.13 -7.70 -15.45
CA CYS A 471 9.99 -7.75 -16.38
C CYS A 471 8.87 -8.68 -15.88
N LEU A 472 7.66 -8.46 -16.40
CA LEU A 472 6.44 -9.22 -16.15
C LEU A 472 5.74 -9.46 -17.49
N ALA A 473 5.09 -10.60 -17.67
CA ALA A 473 4.23 -10.89 -18.83
C ALA A 473 3.04 -11.77 -18.44
N ASP A 474 1.86 -11.47 -18.98
CA ASP A 474 0.68 -12.33 -18.90
C ASP A 474 0.74 -13.40 -20.00
N VAL A 475 0.67 -14.66 -19.58
CA VAL A 475 0.73 -15.85 -20.42
C VAL A 475 -0.65 -16.53 -20.40
N GLY A 476 -1.48 -16.12 -21.36
CA GLY A 476 -2.79 -16.73 -21.63
C GLY A 476 -3.87 -16.44 -20.58
N GLY A 477 -3.77 -15.35 -19.82
CA GLY A 477 -4.75 -14.92 -18.82
C GLY A 477 -4.73 -15.74 -17.52
N LYS A 478 -3.89 -16.78 -17.43
CA LYS A 478 -3.86 -17.75 -16.33
C LYS A 478 -2.55 -17.74 -15.55
N GLN A 479 -1.45 -17.36 -16.18
CA GLN A 479 -0.13 -17.33 -15.58
C GLN A 479 0.55 -15.99 -15.80
N ILE A 480 1.09 -15.37 -14.73
CA ILE A 480 2.08 -14.31 -14.86
C ILE A 480 3.48 -14.92 -14.80
N TRP A 481 4.30 -14.62 -15.81
CA TRP A 481 5.72 -14.97 -15.80
C TRP A 481 6.53 -13.73 -15.39
N ALA A 482 7.25 -13.84 -14.28
CA ALA A 482 8.07 -12.77 -13.72
C ALA A 482 9.56 -13.04 -13.92
N GLY A 483 10.24 -12.14 -14.64
CA GLY A 483 11.67 -12.19 -14.90
C GLY A 483 12.46 -11.47 -13.81
N SER A 484 13.21 -12.24 -13.05
CA SER A 484 14.16 -11.80 -12.02
C SER A 484 15.56 -12.38 -12.40
N TYR A 485 16.43 -12.70 -11.45
CA TYR A 485 17.59 -13.57 -11.71
C TYR A 485 17.15 -15.00 -12.13
N TYR A 486 15.92 -15.39 -11.78
CA TYR A 486 15.25 -16.60 -12.24
C TYR A 486 13.87 -16.25 -12.82
N ILE A 487 13.24 -17.19 -13.54
CA ILE A 487 11.85 -17.02 -13.99
C ILE A 487 10.92 -17.66 -12.96
N TYR A 488 10.00 -16.84 -12.46
CA TYR A 488 8.94 -17.25 -11.54
C TYR A 488 7.62 -17.33 -12.30
N ILE A 489 6.83 -18.38 -12.09
CA ILE A 489 5.51 -18.56 -12.71
C ILE A 489 4.46 -18.52 -11.62
N ILE A 490 3.49 -17.63 -11.80
CA ILE A 490 2.48 -17.26 -10.81
C ILE A 490 1.11 -17.56 -11.40
N ASP A 491 0.30 -18.36 -10.72
CA ASP A 491 -1.09 -18.60 -11.10
C ASP A 491 -1.97 -17.39 -10.75
N VAL A 492 -2.74 -16.88 -11.71
CA VAL A 492 -3.52 -15.62 -11.60
C VAL A 492 -4.70 -15.75 -10.63
N HIS A 493 -5.27 -16.95 -10.49
CA HIS A 493 -6.46 -17.19 -9.65
C HIS A 493 -6.07 -17.37 -8.17
N THR A 494 -5.03 -18.15 -7.90
CA THR A 494 -4.58 -18.52 -6.55
C THR A 494 -3.46 -17.63 -6.00
N LEU A 495 -2.87 -16.78 -6.85
CA LEU A 495 -1.68 -15.95 -6.58
C LEU A 495 -0.43 -16.76 -6.16
N ARG A 496 -0.43 -18.08 -6.37
CA ARG A 496 0.66 -18.97 -5.93
C ARG A 496 1.75 -19.06 -6.98
N CYS A 497 2.99 -18.96 -6.51
CA CYS A 497 4.18 -19.16 -7.33
C CYS A 497 4.55 -20.65 -7.43
N ASN A 498 5.23 -21.02 -8.52
CA ASN A 498 5.87 -22.34 -8.68
C ASN A 498 6.87 -22.64 -7.55
N ARG A 499 6.83 -23.88 -7.02
CA ARG A 499 7.68 -24.33 -5.89
C ARG A 499 9.19 -24.25 -6.16
N ALA A 500 9.59 -24.32 -7.43
CA ALA A 500 10.95 -24.09 -7.89
C ALA A 500 10.88 -23.16 -9.11
N PRO A 501 11.63 -22.03 -9.11
CA PRO A 501 11.72 -21.16 -10.27
C PRO A 501 12.59 -21.79 -11.37
N LEU A 502 12.47 -21.31 -12.61
CA LEU A 502 13.23 -21.82 -13.75
C LEU A 502 14.62 -21.15 -13.79
N THR A 503 15.67 -21.95 -14.00
CA THR A 503 17.07 -21.56 -13.78
C THR A 503 17.97 -21.73 -15.00
N ASP A 504 17.39 -21.77 -16.19
CA ASP A 504 18.07 -22.05 -17.46
C ASP A 504 18.85 -20.86 -18.05
N HIS A 505 18.61 -19.65 -17.52
CA HIS A 505 19.42 -18.45 -17.77
C HIS A 505 20.52 -18.30 -16.71
N ALA A 506 21.67 -17.74 -17.10
CA ALA A 506 22.83 -17.59 -16.22
C ALA A 506 22.91 -16.20 -15.54
N ASP A 507 22.07 -15.26 -15.95
CA ASP A 507 21.93 -13.91 -15.40
C ASP A 507 20.46 -13.44 -15.53
N SER A 508 20.22 -12.21 -15.10
CA SER A 508 18.94 -11.53 -14.96
C SER A 508 18.13 -11.50 -16.25
N VAL A 509 16.87 -11.94 -16.17
CA VAL A 509 15.92 -11.99 -17.29
C VAL A 509 15.35 -10.59 -17.55
N VAL A 510 15.91 -9.89 -18.54
CA VAL A 510 15.59 -8.49 -18.87
C VAL A 510 14.29 -8.33 -19.67
N SER A 511 13.78 -9.40 -20.30
CA SER A 511 12.53 -9.35 -21.07
C SER A 511 11.89 -10.72 -21.23
N ILE A 512 10.56 -10.75 -21.14
CA ILE A 512 9.70 -11.89 -21.46
C ILE A 512 8.70 -11.44 -22.54
N VAL A 513 8.42 -12.29 -23.53
CA VAL A 513 7.50 -12.01 -24.65
C VAL A 513 6.68 -13.26 -24.96
N VAL A 514 5.37 -13.08 -25.12
CA VAL A 514 4.42 -14.15 -25.41
C VAL A 514 4.03 -14.13 -26.90
N VAL A 515 3.92 -15.30 -27.52
CA VAL A 515 3.74 -15.46 -28.97
C VAL A 515 2.79 -16.63 -29.26
N ASN A 516 1.99 -16.52 -30.32
CA ASN A 516 1.03 -17.52 -30.81
C ASN A 516 0.08 -18.00 -29.68
N ASP A 517 -0.85 -17.13 -29.30
CA ASP A 517 -1.98 -17.39 -28.41
C ASP A 517 -1.59 -17.98 -27.03
N GLY A 518 -0.39 -17.64 -26.54
CA GLY A 518 0.12 -18.13 -25.26
C GLY A 518 0.78 -19.50 -25.31
N ARG A 519 0.96 -20.12 -26.48
CA ARG A 519 1.63 -21.43 -26.57
C ARG A 519 3.14 -21.33 -26.32
N TYR A 520 3.79 -20.30 -26.87
CA TYR A 520 5.24 -20.13 -26.77
C TYR A 520 5.60 -18.81 -26.08
N VAL A 521 6.53 -18.89 -25.14
CA VAL A 521 7.13 -17.73 -24.48
C VAL A 521 8.60 -17.66 -24.84
N TYR A 522 9.10 -16.45 -25.07
CA TYR A 522 10.51 -16.18 -25.36
C TYR A 522 11.07 -15.26 -24.28
N THR A 523 12.20 -15.66 -23.68
CA THR A 523 12.81 -14.94 -22.56
C THR A 523 14.27 -14.59 -22.87
N ALA A 524 14.66 -13.35 -22.57
CA ALA A 524 15.98 -12.79 -22.88
C ALA A 524 16.73 -12.43 -21.60
N SER A 525 17.99 -12.83 -21.50
CA SER A 525 18.88 -12.58 -20.35
C SER A 525 19.95 -11.52 -20.64
N ALA A 526 20.43 -10.87 -19.59
CA ALA A 526 21.61 -10.00 -19.64
C ALA A 526 22.89 -10.74 -20.10
N ASP A 527 22.99 -12.07 -19.90
CA ASP A 527 24.11 -12.91 -20.38
C ASP A 527 24.16 -13.06 -21.91
N GLY A 528 23.14 -12.57 -22.61
CA GLY A 528 23.02 -12.56 -24.07
C GLY A 528 22.31 -13.76 -24.69
N ASP A 529 21.80 -14.70 -23.90
CA ASP A 529 20.93 -15.77 -24.39
C ASP A 529 19.46 -15.32 -24.53
N ILE A 530 18.80 -15.88 -25.54
CA ILE A 530 17.35 -15.85 -25.69
C ILE A 530 16.88 -17.30 -25.82
N LEU A 531 15.91 -17.68 -24.98
CA LEU A 531 15.37 -19.04 -24.88
C LEU A 531 13.89 -19.05 -25.27
N LYS A 532 13.46 -20.12 -25.94
CA LYS A 532 12.08 -20.40 -26.32
C LYS A 532 11.52 -21.50 -25.42
N TRP A 533 10.32 -21.30 -24.91
CA TRP A 533 9.66 -22.18 -23.93
C TRP A 533 8.29 -22.61 -24.46
N ASP A 534 7.94 -23.89 -24.33
CA ASP A 534 6.56 -24.34 -24.47
C ASP A 534 5.86 -24.20 -23.10
N VAL A 535 4.71 -23.53 -23.09
CA VAL A 535 3.98 -23.19 -21.87
C VAL A 535 3.25 -24.40 -21.27
N GLN A 536 2.97 -25.43 -22.05
CA GLN A 536 2.29 -26.64 -21.55
C GLN A 536 3.24 -27.55 -20.77
N THR A 537 4.50 -27.66 -21.20
CA THR A 537 5.51 -28.48 -20.53
C THR A 537 6.39 -27.69 -19.57
N ILE A 538 6.44 -26.35 -19.71
CA ILE A 538 7.34 -25.45 -18.96
C ILE A 538 8.82 -25.85 -19.14
N THR A 539 9.19 -26.15 -20.39
CA THR A 539 10.56 -26.54 -20.76
C THR A 539 11.11 -25.68 -21.89
N VAL A 540 12.42 -25.44 -21.87
CA VAL A 540 13.14 -24.87 -23.02
C VAL A 540 13.01 -25.83 -24.22
N VAL A 541 12.53 -25.30 -25.35
CA VAL A 541 12.39 -26.01 -26.63
C VAL A 541 13.58 -25.70 -27.54
N ASP A 542 14.07 -24.47 -27.49
CA ASP A 542 14.98 -23.92 -28.50
C ASP A 542 15.77 -22.72 -27.95
N LYS A 543 16.88 -22.36 -28.59
CA LYS A 543 17.82 -21.33 -28.13
C LYS A 543 18.39 -20.55 -29.31
N CYS A 544 18.58 -19.23 -29.13
CA CYS A 544 19.14 -18.34 -30.15
C CYS A 544 20.47 -18.86 -30.71
N SER A 545 20.59 -18.91 -32.03
CA SER A 545 21.76 -19.44 -32.74
C SER A 545 23.08 -18.73 -32.40
N GLU A 546 22.99 -17.46 -31.99
CA GLU A 546 24.12 -16.63 -31.56
C GLU A 546 23.83 -15.93 -30.23
N LYS A 547 24.85 -15.76 -29.39
CA LYS A 547 24.78 -14.95 -28.16
C LYS A 547 24.82 -13.45 -28.49
N ILE A 548 23.77 -12.73 -28.09
CA ILE A 548 23.59 -11.30 -28.38
C ILE A 548 23.97 -10.50 -27.13
N LYS A 549 25.19 -9.94 -27.07
CA LYS A 549 25.65 -9.19 -25.89
C LYS A 549 24.88 -7.89 -25.65
N ASP A 550 24.82 -7.45 -24.39
CA ASP A 550 24.15 -6.23 -23.93
C ASP A 550 22.63 -6.17 -24.25
N LEU A 551 21.91 -7.30 -24.20
CA LEU A 551 20.45 -7.33 -24.35
C LEU A 551 19.74 -6.41 -23.34
N ARG A 552 18.67 -5.76 -23.79
CA ARG A 552 17.89 -4.77 -23.03
C ARG A 552 16.42 -5.12 -22.96
N ARG A 553 15.78 -5.29 -24.12
CA ARG A 553 14.36 -5.63 -24.25
C ARG A 553 14.15 -6.52 -25.49
N LEU A 554 13.10 -7.33 -25.45
CA LEU A 554 12.61 -8.17 -26.53
C LEU A 554 11.16 -7.75 -26.82
N LYS A 555 10.75 -7.77 -28.09
CA LYS A 555 9.36 -7.56 -28.55
C LYS A 555 9.04 -8.51 -29.71
N PHE A 556 7.77 -8.82 -29.93
CA PHE A 556 7.29 -9.61 -31.06
C PHE A 556 6.46 -8.72 -32.00
N CYS A 557 6.65 -8.85 -33.31
CA CYS A 557 5.85 -8.17 -34.33
C CYS A 557 6.05 -8.84 -35.71
N ASN A 558 4.98 -8.90 -36.51
CA ASN A 558 5.02 -9.35 -37.91
C ASN A 558 5.67 -10.74 -38.12
N GLY A 559 5.49 -11.65 -37.17
CA GLY A 559 6.08 -13.00 -37.20
C GLY A 559 7.54 -13.08 -36.77
N PHE A 560 8.15 -11.98 -36.31
CA PHE A 560 9.55 -11.92 -35.89
C PHE A 560 9.71 -11.43 -34.45
N LEU A 561 10.79 -11.89 -33.82
CA LEU A 561 11.29 -11.34 -32.57
C LEU A 561 12.29 -10.23 -32.87
N TRP A 562 12.12 -9.11 -32.17
CA TRP A 562 12.99 -7.95 -32.24
C TRP A 562 13.65 -7.76 -30.90
N CYS A 563 14.98 -7.89 -30.85
CA CYS A 563 15.73 -7.66 -29.63
C CYS A 563 16.60 -6.40 -29.74
N GLY A 564 16.63 -5.65 -28.66
CA GLY A 564 17.42 -4.45 -28.53
C GLY A 564 18.66 -4.66 -27.70
N THR A 565 19.82 -4.22 -28.18
CA THR A 565 21.04 -4.11 -27.38
C THR A 565 21.46 -2.67 -27.22
N LYS A 566 22.51 -2.46 -26.42
CA LYS A 566 23.20 -1.18 -26.29
C LYS A 566 23.46 -0.48 -27.63
N VAL A 567 23.90 -1.18 -28.68
CA VAL A 567 24.47 -0.57 -29.90
C VAL A 567 23.79 -0.98 -31.23
N ALA A 568 22.82 -1.89 -31.19
CA ALA A 568 22.09 -2.35 -32.37
C ALA A 568 20.70 -2.90 -32.02
N GLY A 569 19.77 -2.78 -32.97
CA GLY A 569 18.59 -3.64 -33.02
C GLY A 569 18.89 -4.91 -33.81
N TYR A 570 18.20 -6.01 -33.53
CA TYR A 570 18.30 -7.25 -34.30
C TYR A 570 16.92 -7.85 -34.54
N ARG A 571 16.76 -8.57 -35.66
CA ARG A 571 15.57 -9.37 -36.00
C ARG A 571 15.93 -10.85 -36.01
N ILE A 572 15.10 -11.64 -35.35
CA ILE A 572 15.22 -13.09 -35.13
C ILE A 572 13.91 -13.74 -35.58
N ASP A 573 13.94 -14.93 -36.16
CA ASP A 573 12.72 -15.70 -36.45
C ASP A 573 12.21 -16.51 -35.24
N LEU A 574 11.03 -17.14 -35.40
CA LEU A 574 10.45 -18.05 -34.38
C LEU A 574 11.11 -19.44 -34.36
N SER A 575 12.14 -19.65 -35.20
CA SER A 575 13.04 -20.80 -35.21
C SER A 575 14.43 -20.45 -34.65
N MET A 576 14.50 -19.35 -33.89
CA MET A 576 15.67 -18.89 -33.13
C MET A 576 16.91 -18.51 -33.96
N ASN A 577 16.76 -18.31 -35.27
CA ASN A 577 17.86 -17.88 -36.15
C ASN A 577 17.99 -16.36 -36.18
N LEU A 578 19.22 -15.86 -36.05
CA LEU A 578 19.52 -14.44 -36.20
C LEU A 578 19.47 -14.03 -37.69
N LEU A 579 18.45 -13.26 -38.09
CA LEU A 579 18.23 -12.92 -39.50
C LEU A 579 18.94 -11.63 -39.94
N GLN A 580 18.90 -10.58 -39.12
CA GLN A 580 19.40 -9.27 -39.52
C GLN A 580 19.81 -8.41 -38.33
N LYS A 581 20.95 -7.71 -38.46
CA LYS A 581 21.45 -6.71 -37.51
C LYS A 581 21.27 -5.30 -38.07
N TYR A 582 20.75 -4.40 -37.25
CA TYR A 582 20.54 -2.99 -37.54
C TYR A 582 21.50 -2.16 -36.69
N PRO A 583 22.70 -1.83 -37.19
CA PRO A 583 23.64 -0.99 -36.46
C PRO A 583 23.06 0.43 -36.30
N VAL A 584 23.31 1.03 -35.13
CA VAL A 584 22.93 2.42 -34.87
C VAL A 584 23.92 3.36 -35.57
N ILE A 585 23.65 3.66 -36.84
CA ILE A 585 24.48 4.56 -37.66
C ILE A 585 24.15 6.02 -37.32
N VAL A 586 25.02 6.66 -36.54
CA VAL A 586 24.95 8.11 -36.31
C VAL A 586 25.52 8.83 -37.54
N GLN A 587 24.64 9.39 -38.39
CA GLN A 587 25.08 10.37 -39.37
C GLN A 587 25.52 11.66 -38.65
N ARG A 588 26.85 11.89 -38.61
CA ARG A 588 27.44 13.15 -38.13
C ARG A 588 27.16 14.26 -39.16
N SER A 589 26.02 14.94 -39.03
CA SER A 589 25.78 16.21 -39.72
C SER A 589 26.80 17.27 -39.27
N SER A 590 27.23 18.12 -40.21
CA SER A 590 28.38 19.01 -40.11
C SER A 590 28.41 19.98 -38.92
N GLN A 591 29.55 20.03 -38.23
CA GLN A 591 30.14 21.18 -37.51
C GLN A 591 29.17 22.20 -36.86
N ALA A 592 28.66 21.86 -35.67
CA ALA A 592 28.46 22.81 -34.58
C ALA A 592 28.65 22.10 -33.21
N ASP A 593 29.17 22.82 -32.23
CA ASP A 593 29.19 22.52 -30.78
C ASP A 593 29.49 21.08 -30.31
N ILE A 594 30.75 20.67 -30.51
CA ILE A 594 31.33 19.52 -29.81
C ILE A 594 31.48 19.86 -28.32
N SER A 595 30.54 19.39 -27.49
CA SER A 595 30.68 19.45 -26.01
C SER A 595 30.17 18.23 -25.23
N ARG A 596 29.36 17.35 -25.85
CA ARG A 596 28.93 16.07 -25.26
C ARG A 596 28.92 14.95 -26.29
N GLU A 597 29.95 14.10 -26.27
CA GLU A 597 29.96 12.83 -27.01
C GLU A 597 29.01 11.83 -26.32
N VAL A 598 27.71 11.93 -26.60
CA VAL A 598 26.72 10.97 -26.09
C VAL A 598 26.84 9.67 -26.87
N SER A 599 27.40 8.65 -26.22
CA SER A 599 27.40 7.27 -26.71
C SER A 599 25.96 6.83 -27.07
N PRO A 600 25.69 6.33 -28.29
CA PRO A 600 24.39 5.76 -28.63
C PRO A 600 24.20 4.44 -27.89
N GLU A 601 23.61 4.54 -26.70
CA GLU A 601 23.16 3.42 -25.87
C GLU A 601 21.63 3.40 -25.97
N ILE A 602 20.99 2.32 -26.41
CA ILE A 602 19.52 2.19 -26.35
C ILE A 602 19.12 1.47 -25.06
N ASP A 603 18.14 2.00 -24.32
CA ASP A 603 17.57 1.35 -23.10
C ASP A 603 16.12 0.87 -23.33
N SER A 604 15.39 1.44 -24.30
CA SER A 604 13.95 1.25 -24.49
C SER A 604 13.58 0.94 -25.94
N PHE A 605 12.63 0.01 -26.12
CA PHE A 605 12.13 -0.43 -27.43
C PHE A 605 10.61 -0.66 -27.35
N HIS A 606 9.88 -0.09 -28.30
CA HIS A 606 8.45 -0.27 -28.52
C HIS A 606 8.19 -0.55 -30.01
N ILE A 607 7.08 -1.22 -30.31
CA ILE A 607 6.64 -1.45 -31.69
C ILE A 607 5.20 -0.99 -31.78
N SER A 608 5.00 -0.01 -32.65
CA SER A 608 3.72 0.66 -32.89
C SER A 608 2.75 -0.20 -33.70
N GLU A 609 1.46 0.13 -33.60
CA GLU A 609 0.36 -0.47 -34.35
C GLU A 609 0.56 -0.41 -35.87
N SER A 610 1.29 0.60 -36.37
CA SER A 610 1.66 0.75 -37.79
C SER A 610 2.83 -0.13 -38.25
N GLY A 611 3.38 -0.96 -37.36
CA GLY A 611 4.55 -1.80 -37.64
C GLY A 611 5.89 -1.05 -37.65
N GLU A 612 5.96 0.14 -37.06
CA GLU A 612 7.20 0.89 -36.89
C GLU A 612 7.82 0.64 -35.52
N ILE A 613 9.15 0.54 -35.46
CA ILE A 613 9.93 0.23 -34.26
C ILE A 613 10.49 1.54 -33.71
N TRP A 614 10.07 1.91 -32.51
CA TRP A 614 10.47 3.11 -31.80
C TRP A 614 11.51 2.74 -30.73
N ALA A 615 12.67 3.39 -30.72
CA ALA A 615 13.76 3.06 -29.81
C ALA A 615 14.40 4.31 -29.19
N GLY A 616 14.40 4.38 -27.85
CA GLY A 616 14.82 5.56 -27.10
C GLY A 616 16.23 5.46 -26.52
N TYR A 617 17.03 6.49 -26.75
CA TYR A 617 18.41 6.59 -26.27
C TYR A 617 18.48 6.78 -24.76
N ARG A 618 19.39 6.04 -24.14
CA ARG A 618 19.61 5.92 -22.69
C ARG A 618 20.15 7.17 -22.00
N ARG A 619 20.69 8.12 -22.77
CA ARG A 619 21.46 9.31 -22.30
C ARG A 619 21.15 10.61 -23.07
N SER A 620 20.08 10.61 -23.87
CA SER A 620 19.55 11.81 -24.54
C SER A 620 18.11 11.56 -24.97
N GLY A 621 17.33 12.63 -25.20
CA GLY A 621 15.96 12.57 -25.70
C GLY A 621 15.79 12.09 -27.15
N ILE A 622 16.71 11.29 -27.70
CA ILE A 622 16.66 10.84 -29.10
C ILE A 622 15.85 9.56 -29.21
N ILE A 623 14.85 9.56 -30.09
CA ILE A 623 14.14 8.36 -30.56
C ILE A 623 14.52 8.09 -32.01
N LEU A 624 14.90 6.84 -32.31
CA LEU A 624 15.01 6.33 -33.68
C LEU A 624 13.71 5.59 -34.04
N ILE A 625 13.22 5.80 -35.27
CA ILE A 625 12.06 5.10 -35.81
C ILE A 625 12.50 4.30 -37.05
N TRP A 626 12.36 2.97 -36.99
CA TRP A 626 12.61 2.07 -38.11
C TRP A 626 11.32 1.47 -38.67
N ASP A 627 11.31 1.19 -39.97
CA ASP A 627 10.30 0.34 -40.60
C ASP A 627 10.62 -1.14 -40.32
N SER A 628 9.70 -1.91 -39.70
CA SER A 628 9.95 -3.33 -39.42
C SER A 628 10.03 -4.22 -40.66
N THR A 629 9.37 -3.82 -41.76
CA THR A 629 9.31 -4.61 -43.00
C THR A 629 10.57 -4.40 -43.84
N GLN A 630 10.98 -3.14 -44.03
CA GLN A 630 12.15 -2.78 -44.83
C GLN A 630 13.46 -2.76 -44.03
N GLY A 631 13.39 -2.67 -42.70
CA GLY A 631 14.57 -2.58 -41.84
C GLY A 631 15.36 -1.27 -42.01
N LYS A 632 14.70 -0.20 -42.50
CA LYS A 632 15.32 1.11 -42.77
C LYS A 632 14.93 2.11 -41.69
N LEU A 633 15.87 3.01 -41.37
CA LEU A 633 15.56 4.18 -40.54
C LEU A 633 14.62 5.10 -41.32
N LYS A 634 13.46 5.40 -40.75
CA LYS A 634 12.48 6.34 -41.29
C LYS A 634 12.75 7.76 -40.80
N GLU A 635 12.96 7.91 -39.49
CA GLU A 635 12.94 9.20 -38.82
C GLU A 635 13.76 9.19 -37.52
N ILE A 636 14.17 10.38 -37.09
CA ILE A 636 14.78 10.65 -35.78
C ILE A 636 13.98 11.77 -35.11
N ILE A 637 13.45 11.53 -33.91
CA ILE A 637 12.77 12.55 -33.10
C ILE A 637 13.71 12.97 -31.96
N GLU A 638 13.95 14.28 -31.81
CA GLU A 638 14.72 14.83 -30.70
C GLU A 638 13.79 15.53 -29.69
N ILE A 639 13.66 14.92 -28.50
CA ILE A 639 12.89 15.45 -27.38
C ILE A 639 13.73 16.47 -26.63
N GLN A 640 13.36 17.75 -26.77
CA GLN A 640 14.00 18.85 -26.08
C GLN A 640 13.84 18.75 -24.54
N LYS A 641 14.95 18.99 -23.82
CA LYS A 641 15.06 18.90 -22.35
C LYS A 641 14.74 17.50 -21.77
N CYS A 642 15.14 16.43 -22.44
CA CYS A 642 15.10 15.06 -21.93
C CYS A 642 16.53 14.49 -21.75
N GLU A 643 16.86 14.02 -20.55
CA GLU A 643 18.21 13.50 -20.21
C GLU A 643 18.46 12.06 -20.68
N GLY A 644 17.43 11.36 -21.13
CA GLY A 644 17.51 9.98 -21.60
C GLY A 644 16.20 9.25 -21.40
N ILE A 645 15.89 8.35 -22.32
CA ILE A 645 14.63 7.61 -22.40
C ILE A 645 14.84 6.22 -21.79
N SER A 646 13.95 5.85 -20.86
CA SER A 646 13.97 4.58 -20.13
C SER A 646 12.78 3.68 -20.44
N SER A 647 11.66 4.23 -20.90
CA SER A 647 10.47 3.46 -21.27
C SER A 647 9.68 4.13 -22.39
N ILE A 648 9.03 3.33 -23.25
CA ILE A 648 8.15 3.80 -24.34
C ILE A 648 6.94 2.84 -24.40
N VAL A 649 5.73 3.38 -24.52
CA VAL A 649 4.50 2.63 -24.81
C VAL A 649 3.59 3.46 -25.73
N GLN A 650 2.75 2.82 -26.53
CA GLN A 650 1.70 3.48 -27.33
C GLN A 650 0.33 3.08 -26.81
N GLN A 651 -0.61 4.02 -26.91
CA GLN A 651 -2.05 3.78 -26.76
C GLN A 651 -2.74 4.71 -27.75
N GLU A 652 -3.46 4.13 -28.72
CA GLU A 652 -4.05 4.87 -29.84
C GLU A 652 -2.99 5.73 -30.57
N GLN A 653 -3.35 6.95 -30.99
CA GLN A 653 -2.44 7.88 -31.69
C GLN A 653 -1.48 8.66 -30.76
N LYS A 654 -1.19 8.13 -29.57
CA LYS A 654 -0.31 8.74 -28.55
C LYS A 654 0.78 7.76 -28.11
N VAL A 655 2.05 8.12 -28.36
CA VAL A 655 3.23 7.44 -27.80
C VAL A 655 3.67 8.16 -26.52
N TRP A 656 3.70 7.43 -25.42
CA TRP A 656 4.10 7.90 -24.09
C TRP A 656 5.55 7.49 -23.82
N VAL A 657 6.40 8.48 -23.57
CA VAL A 657 7.86 8.33 -23.46
C VAL A 657 8.32 8.72 -22.07
N GLY A 658 8.78 7.74 -21.29
CA GLY A 658 9.30 7.93 -19.93
C GLY A 658 10.78 8.32 -19.93
N SER A 659 11.08 9.44 -19.29
CA SER A 659 12.40 10.06 -19.23
C SER A 659 13.09 9.86 -17.87
N LYS A 660 14.42 9.99 -17.86
CA LYS A 660 15.27 9.85 -16.66
C LYS A 660 15.26 11.07 -15.72
N ASP A 661 14.73 12.20 -16.19
CA ASP A 661 14.49 13.40 -15.38
C ASP A 661 13.13 13.37 -14.64
N GLY A 662 12.47 12.21 -14.59
CA GLY A 662 11.15 12.03 -13.99
C GLY A 662 9.98 12.59 -14.81
N THR A 663 10.22 13.07 -16.03
CA THR A 663 9.13 13.54 -16.91
C THR A 663 8.63 12.48 -17.87
N ILE A 664 7.39 12.66 -18.34
CA ILE A 664 6.80 11.89 -19.45
C ILE A 664 6.51 12.86 -20.60
N HIS A 665 6.95 12.49 -21.80
CA HIS A 665 6.64 13.22 -23.02
C HIS A 665 5.59 12.43 -23.82
N ILE A 666 4.53 13.10 -24.27
CA ILE A 666 3.52 12.50 -25.16
C ILE A 666 3.82 12.95 -26.58
N ILE A 667 4.03 12.01 -27.51
CA ILE A 667 4.23 12.25 -28.93
C ILE A 667 2.99 11.76 -29.70
N ASN A 668 2.50 12.56 -30.64
CA ASN A 668 1.44 12.11 -31.55
C ASN A 668 2.03 11.30 -32.72
N THR A 669 1.46 10.13 -33.00
CA THR A 669 1.93 9.16 -34.00
C THR A 669 1.91 9.69 -35.43
N GLU A 670 0.96 10.55 -35.79
CA GLU A 670 0.81 11.08 -37.15
C GLU A 670 1.77 12.25 -37.40
N THR A 671 1.76 13.25 -36.52
CA THR A 671 2.52 14.51 -36.68
C THR A 671 3.95 14.44 -36.17
N ARG A 672 4.33 13.35 -35.47
CA ARG A 672 5.69 13.07 -34.94
C ARG A 672 6.20 14.11 -33.92
N LYS A 673 5.31 14.95 -33.39
CA LYS A 673 5.64 16.04 -32.46
C LYS A 673 5.27 15.71 -31.03
N VAL A 674 6.07 16.21 -30.09
CA VAL A 674 5.74 16.25 -28.66
C VAL A 674 4.57 17.21 -28.45
N VAL A 675 3.48 16.72 -27.84
CA VAL A 675 2.23 17.44 -27.60
C VAL A 675 2.12 17.95 -26.16
N LYS A 676 2.64 17.18 -25.19
CA LYS A 676 2.65 17.54 -23.75
C LYS A 676 3.96 17.07 -23.08
N ARG A 677 4.36 17.75 -22.00
CA ARG A 677 5.42 17.29 -21.06
C ARG A 677 4.90 17.30 -19.63
N LEU A 678 4.78 16.10 -19.05
CA LEU A 678 4.21 15.87 -17.73
C LEU A 678 5.33 15.70 -16.70
N GLN A 679 5.24 16.36 -15.55
CA GLN A 679 6.13 16.06 -14.41
C GLN A 679 5.59 14.83 -13.69
N ALA A 680 6.03 13.65 -14.12
CA ALA A 680 5.44 12.40 -13.67
C ALA A 680 5.88 12.02 -12.26
N HIS A 681 7.18 12.12 -12.00
CA HIS A 681 7.85 11.62 -10.81
C HIS A 681 9.02 12.54 -10.40
N ASP A 682 9.54 12.31 -9.19
CA ASP A 682 10.72 12.99 -8.63
C ASP A 682 12.04 12.20 -8.88
N ASP A 683 11.94 11.04 -9.56
CA ASP A 683 13.03 10.17 -10.03
C ASP A 683 12.67 9.60 -11.42
N ALA A 684 13.65 9.02 -12.12
CA ALA A 684 13.53 8.47 -13.47
C ALA A 684 12.31 7.54 -13.67
N VAL A 685 11.59 7.71 -14.78
CA VAL A 685 10.43 6.86 -15.15
C VAL A 685 10.93 5.50 -15.64
N ARG A 686 10.86 4.48 -14.78
CA ARG A 686 11.42 3.14 -15.03
C ARG A 686 10.47 2.21 -15.77
N ALA A 687 9.19 2.26 -15.44
CA ALA A 687 8.16 1.43 -16.05
C ALA A 687 7.03 2.30 -16.64
N LEU A 688 6.49 1.84 -17.76
CA LEU A 688 5.24 2.32 -18.36
C LEU A 688 4.39 1.11 -18.78
N CYS A 689 3.09 1.17 -18.53
CA CYS A 689 2.13 0.14 -18.87
C CYS A 689 0.80 0.78 -19.31
N CYS A 690 0.09 0.15 -20.25
CA CYS A 690 -1.29 0.52 -20.58
C CYS A 690 -2.25 -0.29 -19.70
N ALA A 691 -3.24 0.38 -19.12
CA ALA A 691 -4.40 -0.28 -18.53
C ALA A 691 -5.62 0.05 -19.40
N GLU A 692 -6.05 -0.95 -20.17
CA GLU A 692 -7.09 -0.84 -21.21
C GLU A 692 -6.75 0.29 -22.23
N ASN A 693 -7.76 0.87 -22.87
CA ASN A 693 -7.63 2.14 -23.60
C ASN A 693 -7.82 3.37 -22.69
N ARG A 694 -8.01 3.16 -21.37
CA ARG A 694 -8.44 4.19 -20.43
C ARG A 694 -7.27 4.93 -19.77
N TYR A 695 -6.26 4.18 -19.32
CA TYR A 695 -5.17 4.73 -18.53
C TYR A 695 -3.77 4.32 -19.03
N ILE A 696 -2.79 5.19 -18.78
CA ILE A 696 -1.37 4.83 -18.72
C ILE A 696 -0.94 4.83 -17.27
N ILE A 697 -0.08 3.89 -16.90
CA ILE A 697 0.45 3.72 -15.55
C ILE A 697 1.98 3.80 -15.62
N SER A 698 2.59 4.63 -14.77
CA SER A 698 4.03 4.87 -14.72
C SER A 698 4.63 4.55 -13.35
N GLY A 699 5.85 4.03 -13.32
CA GLY A 699 6.57 3.67 -12.09
C GLY A 699 7.95 4.31 -12.02
N ALA A 700 8.35 4.75 -10.83
CA ALA A 700 9.56 5.54 -10.61
C ALA A 700 10.79 4.75 -10.13
N GLY A 701 11.96 5.40 -10.20
CA GLY A 701 13.15 5.04 -9.42
C GLY A 701 12.94 5.22 -7.91
N SER A 702 13.78 4.59 -7.10
CA SER A 702 13.61 4.47 -5.64
C SER A 702 13.61 5.80 -4.85
N ARG A 703 14.05 6.94 -5.41
CA ARG A 703 13.94 8.23 -4.70
C ARG A 703 12.50 8.75 -4.63
N ASP A 704 11.65 8.35 -5.58
CA ASP A 704 10.21 8.60 -5.53
C ASP A 704 9.47 7.31 -5.16
N GLY A 705 9.79 6.19 -5.81
CA GLY A 705 9.21 4.85 -5.56
C GLY A 705 7.73 4.69 -5.91
N ARG A 706 7.02 5.79 -6.14
CA ARG A 706 5.59 5.83 -6.44
C ARG A 706 5.22 5.27 -7.82
N ILE A 707 3.94 4.93 -7.94
CA ILE A 707 3.21 4.76 -9.19
C ILE A 707 2.37 6.02 -9.45
N ALA A 708 2.27 6.46 -10.69
CA ALA A 708 1.35 7.51 -11.12
C ALA A 708 0.47 7.03 -12.28
N MET A 709 -0.83 7.33 -12.20
CA MET A 709 -1.84 6.99 -13.22
C MET A 709 -2.20 8.20 -14.05
N TRP A 710 -2.44 7.99 -15.35
CA TRP A 710 -2.70 9.04 -16.33
C TRP A 710 -3.92 8.71 -17.17
N SER A 711 -4.82 9.68 -17.35
CA SER A 711 -5.93 9.59 -18.30
C SER A 711 -5.40 9.84 -19.71
N SER A 712 -5.71 8.94 -20.65
CA SER A 712 -5.27 9.09 -22.05
C SER A 712 -6.21 9.99 -22.85
N THR A 713 -7.50 9.93 -22.56
CA THR A 713 -8.50 10.86 -23.10
C THR A 713 -8.32 12.25 -22.47
N ASP A 714 -8.39 13.30 -23.30
CA ASP A 714 -8.34 14.70 -22.85
C ASP A 714 -9.68 15.18 -22.24
N THR A 715 -10.56 14.25 -21.87
CA THR A 715 -11.95 14.47 -21.45
C THR A 715 -12.07 14.84 -19.98
N LYS A 716 -11.57 16.03 -19.60
CA LYS A 716 -12.15 16.74 -18.46
C LYS A 716 -13.34 17.55 -18.94
N THR A 717 -14.55 17.11 -18.60
CA THR A 717 -15.68 18.04 -18.45
C THR A 717 -15.55 18.73 -17.10
N ASP A 718 -15.96 19.99 -16.99
CA ASP A 718 -15.82 20.81 -15.77
C ASP A 718 -16.67 20.34 -14.56
N SER A 719 -17.30 19.17 -14.67
CA SER A 719 -18.22 18.60 -13.67
C SER A 719 -17.56 17.70 -12.62
N GLY A 720 -16.34 17.21 -12.87
CA GLY A 720 -15.61 16.32 -11.97
C GLY A 720 -16.23 14.93 -11.74
N LYS A 721 -17.29 14.56 -12.48
CA LYS A 721 -17.86 13.21 -12.47
C LYS A 721 -17.06 12.28 -13.38
N PHE A 722 -16.73 11.09 -12.88
CA PHE A 722 -16.42 9.97 -13.75
C PHE A 722 -17.68 9.58 -14.51
N ILE A 723 -17.62 9.63 -15.83
CA ILE A 723 -18.52 8.86 -16.66
C ILE A 723 -17.90 7.45 -16.75
N LEU A 724 -18.68 6.46 -16.33
CA LEU A 724 -18.58 5.11 -16.85
C LEU A 724 -19.59 5.09 -18.00
N ASP A 725 -19.11 4.87 -19.23
CA ASP A 725 -20.00 4.58 -20.34
C ASP A 725 -20.58 3.16 -20.14
N GLU A 726 -21.81 2.95 -20.64
CA GLU A 726 -22.66 1.78 -20.35
C GLU A 726 -22.23 0.48 -21.07
#